data_AF-A0A450WLT1-F1
#
_entry.id   AF-A0A450WLT1-F1
#
_cell.length_a   1.000
_cell.length_b   1.000
_cell.length_c   1.000
_cell.angle_alpha   90.00
_cell.angle_beta   90.00
_cell.angle_gamma   90.00
#
_symmetry.space_group_name_H-M   'P 1'
#
loop_
_entity.id
_entity.type
_entity.pdbx_description
1 polymer ?
#
loop_
_entity_poly.entity_id
_entity_poly.type
_entity_poly.pdbx_seq_one_letter_code
_entity_poly.pdbx_strand_id
1 'polypeptide(L)'
;GEGEPPAEPKIPAPGCNLRHGSAGASPSRISPTLPKTYLGILVLGQDSDKPHFGSHPTIALQFVVNSYLWYAFVPFTNKRYLEAMDLDQQQSQLKSLIAKGKDQGYLTYHEVNDHLPDGIVDPEQIEDIISMINDMGISVHEVPPDVDALMLLENAVEADDDDAEEAAAALANLDSEFGRTTDPVRMYMREMGSVDLLTRQGEIKIAKRIEEGLLQSLAALSSYPLTVSEFLSEYQKVLTGEIKLHDVIIGFANTEEDGAEEGGVEEEISVESSKAEIVEEDGIEGEALPMESVGRHNDDDDDKEEDENGSAEDIENAEVKAEEDTEEIIDTGPDPEEVRIRCEKIKELYDKLCRSTMRYGPLNTRSVRYREEIGTQLQELKLSPKLIDRLAGKLRIIVDQIRNYERTIMGMCVREAKMPRNDFIAAFSGSEADPAWIHEHKNKPYAKSLTQRIPEIKRVQNKLAGLEKESMLTIGEIKDINRRMSIGEAKALRAKKEMVEANLRLVISIAKKYTNRGLQFLDLIQEGNIGLMKAVDKFEYRRGYKFSTYATWWIRQAITRSIADQARTIRIPVHMIETINKLNRISRQVLQEMGREPTPEELAVRMEMPEDKVRKVLKIAKEPISMETPIGDDEDSHLGDFIEDAYVTSPIDSATFEGLREATQQVLAGLTPREAKVLRMRFGIEMNTDHTLEEVGKQFDVTRERIRQIEAKALRKLRHPSRTEHLRSFLD
;
A
#
# COMPACT_ATOMS: atom_id res chain seq x y z
N GLY A 1 -30.63 20.61 -50.21
CA GLY A 1 -30.69 20.95 -48.78
C GLY A 1 -31.00 19.68 -48.04
N GLU A 2 -30.37 19.33 -46.94
CA GLU A 2 -29.45 20.01 -46.00
C GLU A 2 -28.52 18.86 -45.52
N GLY A 3 -27.21 18.97 -45.29
CA GLY A 3 -26.40 20.11 -44.92
C GLY A 3 -25.83 19.91 -43.51
N GLU A 4 -25.12 18.81 -43.24
CA GLU A 4 -24.37 18.58 -42.00
C GLU A 4 -22.87 18.90 -42.15
N PRO A 5 -22.19 19.34 -41.07
CA PRO A 5 -21.09 20.31 -41.13
C PRO A 5 -19.69 19.69 -41.28
N PRO A 6 -18.69 20.48 -41.73
CA PRO A 6 -17.33 20.00 -41.97
C PRO A 6 -16.43 20.07 -40.73
N ALA A 7 -15.44 19.17 -40.75
CA ALA A 7 -14.37 18.97 -39.77
C ALA A 7 -13.43 20.19 -39.60
N GLU A 8 -12.94 20.38 -38.37
CA GLU A 8 -11.94 21.37 -37.99
C GLU A 8 -10.53 21.03 -38.54
N PRO A 9 -9.70 22.03 -38.88
CA PRO A 9 -8.33 21.83 -39.32
C PRO A 9 -7.35 21.76 -38.14
N LYS A 10 -6.49 20.73 -38.16
CA LYS A 10 -5.31 20.57 -37.29
C LYS A 10 -4.30 21.69 -37.53
N ILE A 11 -3.86 22.33 -36.45
CA ILE A 11 -2.78 23.32 -36.40
C ILE A 11 -1.42 22.60 -36.46
N PRO A 12 -0.43 23.07 -37.24
CA PRO A 12 0.92 22.52 -37.22
C PRO A 12 1.79 23.16 -36.13
N ALA A 13 2.54 22.31 -35.42
CA ALA A 13 3.60 22.71 -34.51
C ALA A 13 4.82 23.26 -35.29
N PRO A 14 5.52 24.31 -34.79
CA PRO A 14 6.80 24.70 -35.36
C PRO A 14 7.95 24.03 -34.60
N GLY A 15 8.67 23.16 -35.31
CA GLY A 15 10.04 22.82 -34.97
C GLY A 15 11.00 23.89 -35.52
N CYS A 16 11.97 24.31 -34.71
CA CYS A 16 13.20 24.90 -35.25
C CYS A 16 14.40 24.38 -34.44
N ASN A 17 15.37 23.88 -35.20
CA ASN A 17 16.54 23.15 -34.79
C ASN A 17 17.76 24.08 -34.60
N LEU A 18 18.60 23.71 -33.62
CA LEU A 18 20.07 23.68 -33.64
C LEU A 18 20.89 24.99 -33.78
N ARG A 19 21.67 25.28 -32.74
CA ARG A 19 23.16 25.25 -32.72
C ARG A 19 23.67 25.60 -31.30
N HIS A 20 24.29 24.65 -30.59
CA HIS A 20 25.74 24.49 -30.38
C HIS A 20 26.43 25.61 -29.58
N GLY A 21 26.88 25.25 -28.38
CA GLY A 21 27.77 26.03 -27.52
C GLY A 21 28.08 25.26 -26.23
N SER A 22 29.23 24.61 -26.22
CA SER A 22 29.82 23.79 -25.14
C SER A 22 30.15 24.58 -23.87
N ALA A 23 29.89 23.99 -22.70
CA ALA A 23 30.77 24.07 -21.51
C ALA A 23 30.29 23.08 -20.44
N GLY A 24 31.13 22.11 -20.10
CA GLY A 24 30.93 21.22 -18.97
C GLY A 24 31.25 21.92 -17.65
N ALA A 25 30.45 21.64 -16.62
CA ALA A 25 30.79 21.92 -15.23
C ALA A 25 30.08 20.90 -14.33
N SER A 26 30.90 20.19 -13.57
CA SER A 26 30.58 19.23 -12.50
C SER A 26 29.85 19.88 -11.32
N PRO A 27 29.03 19.14 -10.54
CA PRO A 27 28.47 19.67 -9.30
C PRO A 27 29.39 19.32 -8.11
N SER A 28 30.15 20.32 -7.66
CA SER A 28 30.88 20.28 -6.40
C SER A 28 29.97 20.56 -5.20
N ARG A 29 30.19 19.77 -4.14
CA ARG A 29 29.70 19.87 -2.76
C ARG A 29 29.45 21.30 -2.27
N ILE A 30 28.29 21.53 -1.67
CA ILE A 30 27.99 22.72 -0.86
C ILE A 30 27.91 22.27 0.61
N SER A 31 28.91 22.69 1.38
CA SER A 31 28.96 22.68 2.85
C SER A 31 28.15 23.84 3.45
N PRO A 32 27.49 23.68 4.60
CA PRO A 32 27.04 24.80 5.41
C PRO A 32 28.09 25.14 6.49
N THR A 33 28.61 26.37 6.43
CA THR A 33 29.44 26.98 7.48
C THR A 33 28.56 27.66 8.54
N LEU A 34 28.65 27.20 9.79
CA LEU A 34 28.35 27.98 11.01
C LEU A 34 29.38 27.62 12.10
N PRO A 35 29.69 28.54 13.04
CA PRO A 35 31.04 28.71 13.59
C PRO A 35 31.33 27.88 14.86
N LYS A 36 32.57 27.36 14.93
CA LYS A 36 33.16 26.73 16.12
C LYS A 36 33.62 27.79 17.11
N THR A 37 33.02 27.83 18.30
CA THR A 37 33.61 28.42 19.50
C THR A 37 34.53 27.39 20.16
N TYR A 38 35.82 27.73 20.19
CA TYR A 38 36.89 27.04 20.93
C TYR A 38 36.65 27.16 22.44
N LEU A 39 36.74 26.03 23.16
CA LEU A 39 37.07 26.02 24.59
C LEU A 39 38.27 25.08 24.78
N GLY A 40 39.47 25.65 24.72
CA GLY A 40 40.69 25.02 25.18
C GLY A 40 40.87 25.30 26.67
N ILE A 41 40.95 24.23 27.46
CA ILE A 41 41.29 24.28 28.88
C ILE A 41 42.82 24.38 28.97
N LEU A 42 43.31 25.52 29.47
CA LEU A 42 44.70 25.73 29.84
C LEU A 42 44.81 25.93 31.37
N VAL A 43 45.88 25.34 31.86
CA VAL A 43 46.34 25.08 33.22
C VAL A 43 46.76 26.37 33.97
N LEU A 44 46.40 26.41 35.27
CA LEU A 44 47.00 27.10 36.44
C LEU A 44 47.39 28.61 36.38
N GLY A 45 46.98 29.33 37.44
CA GLY A 45 47.60 30.60 37.86
C GLY A 45 46.90 31.23 39.06
N GLN A 46 47.58 31.26 40.21
CA GLN A 46 47.19 31.96 41.44
C GLN A 46 47.16 33.48 41.24
N ASP A 47 46.27 34.22 41.92
CA ASP A 47 46.65 35.19 42.96
C ASP A 47 45.48 36.06 43.47
N SER A 48 45.72 36.53 44.69
CA SER A 48 44.98 37.31 45.69
C SER A 48 44.30 38.62 45.25
N ASP A 49 43.12 38.93 45.80
CA ASP A 49 42.94 39.99 46.83
C ASP A 49 41.45 40.22 47.24
N LYS A 50 41.25 40.50 48.54
CA LYS A 50 39.99 40.85 49.26
C LYS A 50 39.75 42.39 49.25
N PRO A 51 38.84 43.02 50.06
CA PRO A 51 37.56 42.65 50.72
C PRO A 51 36.43 43.73 50.61
N HIS A 52 35.17 43.43 51.02
CA HIS A 52 34.51 43.98 52.25
C HIS A 52 32.95 43.88 52.33
N PHE A 53 32.49 43.35 53.49
CA PHE A 53 31.29 43.59 54.35
C PHE A 53 29.86 43.65 53.78
N GLY A 54 28.79 43.14 54.43
CA GLY A 54 28.50 42.49 55.74
C GLY A 54 26.98 42.12 55.74
N SER A 55 26.29 41.51 56.71
CA SER A 55 26.56 40.96 58.05
C SER A 55 25.28 40.22 58.56
N HIS A 56 25.39 38.94 58.95
CA HIS A 56 24.84 38.27 60.17
C HIS A 56 23.30 38.09 60.41
N PRO A 57 22.83 37.25 61.37
CA PRO A 57 22.77 35.76 61.31
C PRO A 57 21.50 35.15 62.00
N THR A 58 21.23 33.84 61.92
CA THR A 58 20.79 33.03 63.09
C THR A 58 20.75 31.51 62.85
N ILE A 59 21.41 30.81 63.78
CA ILE A 59 21.15 29.48 64.36
C ILE A 59 21.64 28.23 63.62
N ALA A 60 22.68 27.67 64.22
CA ALA A 60 23.34 26.40 64.00
C ALA A 60 22.62 25.24 64.69
N LEU A 61 22.74 24.03 64.15
CA LEU A 61 23.11 22.82 64.90
C LEU A 61 23.56 21.72 63.91
N GLN A 62 24.51 20.89 64.35
CA GLN A 62 24.96 19.61 63.76
C GLN A 62 26.23 19.57 62.87
N PHE A 63 27.39 19.79 63.49
CA PHE A 63 28.55 18.88 63.39
C PHE A 63 28.65 18.24 64.78
N VAL A 64 28.68 16.93 64.98
CA VAL A 64 29.72 15.95 64.64
C VAL A 64 29.07 14.56 64.66
N VAL A 65 29.48 13.65 63.77
CA VAL A 65 29.87 12.24 64.04
C VAL A 65 29.73 11.40 62.76
N ASN A 66 30.90 11.02 62.23
CA ASN A 66 31.27 9.77 61.57
C ASN A 66 30.58 9.32 60.28
N SER A 67 31.36 9.42 59.20
CA SER A 67 31.96 8.25 58.53
C SER A 67 31.15 6.95 58.55
N TYR A 68 30.00 6.90 57.87
CA TYR A 68 29.41 5.68 57.30
C TYR A 68 28.26 6.09 56.37
N LEU A 69 28.57 6.68 55.20
CA LEU A 69 27.60 6.90 54.10
C LEU A 69 28.30 7.35 52.80
N TRP A 70 29.50 6.83 52.55
CA TRP A 70 30.25 7.01 51.30
C TRP A 70 30.27 5.72 50.47
N TYR A 71 29.13 5.01 50.43
CA TYR A 71 28.98 3.73 49.72
C TYR A 71 27.60 3.53 49.08
N ALA A 72 26.93 4.62 48.66
CA ALA A 72 25.63 4.50 48.03
C ALA A 72 25.34 5.63 47.04
N PHE A 73 26.22 5.86 46.05
CA PHE A 73 25.84 6.57 44.81
C PHE A 73 26.88 6.45 43.67
N VAL A 74 27.28 5.24 43.25
CA VAL A 74 27.91 5.01 41.93
C VAL A 74 27.55 3.63 41.40
N PRO A 75 26.57 3.53 40.46
CA PRO A 75 26.67 2.48 39.45
C PRO A 75 26.22 3.02 38.08
N PHE A 76 26.92 4.02 37.54
CA PHE A 76 26.67 4.44 36.14
C PHE A 76 27.93 4.83 35.36
N THR A 77 29.10 4.91 36.00
CA THR A 77 30.38 5.19 35.32
C THR A 77 31.15 3.91 34.96
N ASN A 78 31.03 2.83 35.74
CA ASN A 78 31.74 1.58 35.45
C ASN A 78 31.23 0.86 34.19
N LYS A 79 29.96 1.00 33.82
CA LYS A 79 29.41 0.30 32.64
C LYS A 79 29.97 0.86 31.32
N ARG A 80 30.07 2.19 31.23
CA ARG A 80 30.72 2.89 30.09
C ARG A 80 32.23 2.68 30.01
N TYR A 81 32.90 2.52 31.16
CA TYR A 81 34.33 2.21 31.20
C TYR A 81 34.62 0.74 30.84
N LEU A 82 33.74 -0.19 31.21
CA LEU A 82 33.83 -1.60 30.83
C LEU A 82 33.50 -1.81 29.34
N GLU A 83 32.45 -1.17 28.82
CA GLU A 83 32.09 -1.21 27.38
C GLU A 83 33.19 -0.61 26.49
N ALA A 84 33.87 0.46 26.93
CA ALA A 84 34.99 1.06 26.18
C ALA A 84 36.27 0.20 26.21
N MET A 85 36.50 -0.56 27.28
CA MET A 85 37.65 -1.44 27.43
C MET A 85 37.51 -2.74 26.62
N ASP A 86 36.26 -3.14 26.33
CA ASP A 86 35.89 -4.28 25.49
C ASP A 86 36.05 -3.94 23.99
N LEU A 87 35.66 -2.72 23.58
CA LEU A 87 35.81 -2.24 22.19
C LEU A 87 37.27 -2.16 21.73
N ASP A 88 38.18 -1.67 22.59
CA ASP A 88 39.61 -1.59 22.27
C ASP A 88 40.24 -3.00 22.14
N GLN A 89 39.76 -3.98 22.90
CA GLN A 89 40.19 -5.38 22.79
C GLN A 89 39.68 -6.03 21.51
N GLN A 90 38.44 -5.77 21.12
CA GLN A 90 37.82 -6.24 19.88
C GLN A 90 38.52 -5.68 18.64
N GLN A 91 38.85 -4.38 18.65
CA GLN A 91 39.65 -3.74 17.59
C GLN A 91 41.05 -4.36 17.46
N SER A 92 41.67 -4.71 18.59
CA SER A 92 42.96 -5.40 18.62
C SER A 92 42.88 -6.82 18.03
N GLN A 93 41.79 -7.54 18.25
CA GLN A 93 41.59 -8.90 17.72
C GLN A 93 41.35 -8.90 16.21
N LEU A 94 40.49 -8.00 15.71
CA LEU A 94 40.21 -7.87 14.28
C LEU A 94 41.44 -7.41 13.49
N LYS A 95 42.23 -6.49 14.05
CA LYS A 95 43.52 -6.07 13.48
C LYS A 95 44.52 -7.23 13.39
N SER A 96 44.55 -8.11 14.40
CA SER A 96 45.38 -9.31 14.40
C SER A 96 44.94 -10.31 13.34
N LEU A 97 43.63 -10.46 13.11
CA LEU A 97 43.08 -11.34 12.08
C LEU A 97 43.46 -10.89 10.67
N ILE A 98 43.31 -9.59 10.39
CA ILE A 98 43.65 -9.01 9.08
C ILE A 98 45.16 -9.14 8.82
N ALA A 99 46.01 -8.89 9.81
CA ALA A 99 47.45 -9.09 9.69
C ALA A 99 47.79 -10.56 9.35
N LYS A 100 47.17 -11.51 10.04
CA LYS A 100 47.36 -12.95 9.79
C LYS A 100 46.86 -13.36 8.40
N GLY A 101 45.71 -12.86 7.96
CA GLY A 101 45.16 -13.13 6.63
C GLY A 101 46.00 -12.54 5.50
N LYS A 102 46.58 -11.35 5.68
CA LYS A 102 47.52 -10.74 4.71
C LYS A 102 48.85 -11.51 4.64
N ASP A 103 49.36 -12.00 5.77
CA ASP A 103 50.59 -12.79 5.81
C ASP A 103 50.43 -14.17 5.15
N GLN A 104 49.24 -14.79 5.31
CA GLN A 104 48.93 -16.12 4.80
C GLN A 104 48.38 -16.09 3.36
N GLY A 105 47.83 -14.96 2.92
CA GLY A 105 47.16 -14.83 1.63
C GLY A 105 45.77 -15.49 1.57
N TYR A 106 45.33 -16.11 2.66
CA TYR A 106 44.01 -16.70 2.82
C TYR A 106 43.58 -16.67 4.29
N LEU A 107 42.30 -16.87 4.55
CA LEU A 107 41.75 -17.03 5.89
C LEU A 107 40.72 -18.16 5.90
N THR A 108 40.59 -18.90 7.00
CA THR A 108 39.53 -19.92 7.12
C THR A 108 38.27 -19.40 7.81
N TYR A 109 37.10 -19.95 7.48
CA TYR A 109 35.85 -19.61 8.18
C TYR A 109 35.94 -19.79 9.70
N HIS A 110 36.67 -20.82 10.15
CA HIS A 110 36.92 -21.04 11.58
C HIS A 110 37.77 -19.92 12.19
N GLU A 111 38.82 -19.47 11.52
CA GLU A 111 39.67 -18.39 12.01
C GLU A 111 38.94 -17.05 12.04
N VAL A 112 38.06 -16.78 11.08
CA VAL A 112 37.14 -15.63 11.12
C VAL A 112 36.25 -15.72 12.35
N ASN A 113 35.57 -16.85 12.55
CA ASN A 113 34.60 -17.03 13.63
C ASN A 113 35.24 -16.98 15.04
N ASP A 114 36.46 -17.47 15.20
CA ASP A 114 37.18 -17.45 16.48
C ASP A 114 37.64 -16.03 16.90
N HIS A 115 37.74 -15.09 15.96
CA HIS A 115 38.18 -13.71 16.20
C HIS A 115 37.02 -12.69 16.11
N LEU A 116 35.80 -13.16 15.81
CA LEU A 116 34.60 -12.34 15.86
C LEU A 116 34.07 -12.31 17.31
N PRO A 117 33.54 -11.16 17.78
CA PRO A 117 32.89 -11.06 19.08
C PRO A 117 31.70 -12.03 19.22
N ASP A 118 31.53 -12.64 20.40
CA ASP A 118 30.39 -13.50 20.75
C ASP A 118 29.00 -12.82 20.59
N GLY A 119 28.97 -11.50 20.37
CA GLY A 119 27.76 -10.71 20.10
C GLY A 119 27.27 -10.76 18.64
N ILE A 120 28.10 -11.20 17.69
CA ILE A 120 27.74 -11.33 16.27
C ILE A 120 27.20 -12.74 16.04
N VAL A 121 25.89 -12.90 16.21
CA VAL A 121 25.21 -14.19 16.01
C VAL A 121 24.58 -14.28 14.61
N ASP A 122 24.51 -13.16 13.88
CA ASP A 122 23.79 -13.07 12.61
C ASP A 122 24.65 -13.52 11.42
N PRO A 123 24.28 -14.59 10.69
CA PRO A 123 25.07 -15.10 9.56
C PRO A 123 25.27 -14.08 8.43
N GLU A 124 24.29 -13.20 8.17
CA GLU A 124 24.41 -12.14 7.16
C GLU A 124 25.51 -11.12 7.51
N GLN A 125 25.66 -10.78 8.80
CA GLN A 125 26.73 -9.87 9.22
C GLN A 125 28.10 -10.53 9.06
N ILE A 126 28.17 -11.84 9.25
CA ILE A 126 29.39 -12.62 9.00
C ILE A 126 29.71 -12.64 7.49
N GLU A 127 28.72 -12.87 6.64
CA GLU A 127 28.88 -12.81 5.17
C GLU A 127 29.30 -11.41 4.69
N ASP A 128 28.72 -10.35 5.23
CA ASP A 128 29.12 -8.96 4.92
C ASP A 128 30.59 -8.71 5.31
N ILE A 129 31.01 -9.18 6.49
CA ILE A 129 32.40 -9.09 6.95
C ILE A 129 33.32 -9.90 6.02
N ILE A 130 32.90 -11.10 5.61
CA ILE A 130 33.66 -11.95 4.67
C ILE A 130 33.77 -11.30 3.29
N SER A 131 32.69 -10.68 2.78
CA SER A 131 32.71 -9.93 1.53
C SER A 131 33.69 -8.76 1.61
N MET A 132 33.71 -8.02 2.73
CA MET A 132 34.70 -6.96 2.94
C MET A 132 36.13 -7.50 3.01
N ILE A 133 36.35 -8.67 3.64
CA ILE A 133 37.65 -9.33 3.69
C ILE A 133 38.11 -9.77 2.29
N ASN A 134 37.20 -10.29 1.47
CA ASN A 134 37.48 -10.63 0.07
C ASN A 134 37.77 -9.37 -0.78
N ASP A 135 37.04 -8.26 -0.57
CA ASP A 135 37.29 -6.97 -1.23
C ASP A 135 38.67 -6.38 -0.86
N MET A 136 39.17 -6.71 0.34
CA MET A 136 40.52 -6.38 0.80
C MET A 136 41.62 -7.30 0.24
N GLY A 137 41.26 -8.26 -0.62
CA GLY A 137 42.19 -9.15 -1.31
C GLY A 137 42.61 -10.40 -0.53
N ILE A 138 41.94 -10.73 0.57
CA ILE A 138 42.18 -11.95 1.35
C ILE A 138 41.07 -12.95 1.04
N SER A 139 41.38 -14.10 0.44
CA SER A 139 40.36 -15.10 0.13
C SER A 139 39.98 -15.91 1.37
N VAL A 140 38.68 -15.95 1.69
CA VAL A 140 38.15 -16.78 2.77
C VAL A 140 37.73 -18.15 2.23
N HIS A 141 38.29 -19.23 2.76
CA HIS A 141 38.00 -20.62 2.36
C HIS A 141 37.47 -21.46 3.53
N GLU A 142 36.63 -22.47 3.26
CA GLU A 142 36.17 -23.41 4.30
C GLU A 142 37.29 -24.35 4.77
N VAL A 143 38.15 -24.75 3.85
CA VAL A 143 39.31 -25.62 4.09
C VAL A 143 40.55 -24.88 3.59
N PRO A 144 41.68 -24.95 4.31
CA PRO A 144 42.93 -24.33 3.84
C PRO A 144 43.28 -24.83 2.43
N PRO A 145 43.52 -23.92 1.46
CA PRO A 145 43.90 -24.29 0.11
C PRO A 145 45.24 -25.05 0.09
N ASP A 146 45.36 -25.99 -0.83
CA ASP A 146 46.60 -26.75 -1.01
C ASP A 146 47.72 -25.84 -1.54
N VAL A 147 48.98 -26.22 -1.30
CA VAL A 147 50.16 -25.38 -1.62
C VAL A 147 50.24 -24.99 -3.10
N ASP A 148 49.75 -25.84 -3.99
CA ASP A 148 49.70 -25.59 -5.43
C ASP A 148 48.60 -24.58 -5.81
N ALA A 149 47.47 -24.55 -5.07
CA ALA A 149 46.40 -23.58 -5.28
C ALA A 149 46.82 -22.17 -4.82
N LEU A 150 47.58 -22.09 -3.73
CA LEU A 150 48.17 -20.83 -3.22
C LEU A 150 49.18 -20.22 -4.19
N MET A 151 49.95 -21.04 -4.93
CA MET A 151 50.90 -20.54 -5.93
C MET A 151 50.22 -20.00 -7.21
N LEU A 152 48.98 -20.42 -7.50
CA LEU A 152 48.21 -19.96 -8.67
C LEU A 152 47.40 -18.70 -8.39
N LEU A 153 47.18 -18.36 -7.12
CA LEU A 153 46.56 -17.11 -6.67
C LEU A 153 47.61 -15.98 -6.65
N GLU A 154 47.94 -15.46 -7.84
CA GLU A 154 48.85 -14.30 -8.05
C GLU A 154 48.26 -12.94 -7.59
N ASN A 155 47.49 -12.91 -6.50
CA ASN A 155 46.89 -11.68 -5.95
C ASN A 155 47.51 -11.28 -4.60
N ALA A 156 48.81 -11.47 -4.43
CA ALA A 156 49.54 -10.83 -3.33
C ALA A 156 49.72 -9.33 -3.64
N VAL A 157 48.74 -8.52 -3.22
CA VAL A 157 48.90 -7.06 -3.18
C VAL A 157 50.00 -6.74 -2.16
N GLU A 158 51.12 -6.15 -2.60
CA GLU A 158 52.16 -5.66 -1.70
C GLU A 158 51.59 -4.60 -0.75
N ALA A 159 51.99 -4.69 0.52
CA ALA A 159 51.46 -3.91 1.63
C ALA A 159 51.80 -2.42 1.55
N ASP A 160 50.77 -1.56 1.48
CA ASP A 160 50.82 -0.23 2.08
C ASP A 160 50.15 -0.32 3.47
N ASP A 161 50.91 0.04 4.53
CA ASP A 161 50.45 0.07 5.92
C ASP A 161 49.27 1.05 6.13
N ASP A 162 49.12 2.05 5.24
CA ASP A 162 48.06 3.06 5.28
C ASP A 162 46.67 2.46 4.94
N ASP A 163 46.60 1.46 4.04
CA ASP A 163 45.33 0.80 3.68
C ASP A 163 44.81 -0.11 4.81
N ALA A 164 45.71 -0.65 5.63
CA ALA A 164 45.36 -1.46 6.79
C ALA A 164 44.79 -0.62 7.94
N GLU A 165 45.28 0.61 8.13
CA GLU A 165 44.72 1.54 9.11
C GLU A 165 43.38 2.12 8.65
N GLU A 166 43.21 2.42 7.35
CA GLU A 166 41.93 2.87 6.80
C GLU A 166 40.85 1.76 6.86
N ALA A 167 41.23 0.50 6.58
CA ALA A 167 40.34 -0.65 6.69
C ALA A 167 39.94 -0.99 8.14
N ALA A 168 40.89 -0.95 9.08
CA ALA A 168 40.58 -1.13 10.50
C ALA A 168 39.67 -0.01 11.02
N ALA A 169 39.86 1.22 10.56
CA ALA A 169 38.97 2.33 10.88
C ALA A 169 37.57 2.17 10.23
N ALA A 170 37.46 1.60 9.04
CA ALA A 170 36.17 1.31 8.39
C ALA A 170 35.38 0.25 9.18
N LEU A 171 36.01 -0.87 9.53
CA LEU A 171 35.38 -1.94 10.33
C LEU A 171 35.05 -1.48 11.76
N ALA A 172 35.88 -0.64 12.38
CA ALA A 172 35.59 -0.05 13.69
C ALA A 172 34.45 0.99 13.67
N ASN A 173 34.22 1.67 12.54
CA ASN A 173 33.08 2.58 12.39
C ASN A 173 31.76 1.81 12.16
N LEU A 174 31.81 0.64 11.54
CA LEU A 174 30.68 -0.30 11.40
C LEU A 174 30.21 -0.84 12.76
N ASP A 175 31.09 -0.84 13.76
CA ASP A 175 30.77 -1.26 15.14
C ASP A 175 29.69 -0.35 15.78
N SER A 176 29.74 0.95 15.46
CA SER A 176 28.71 1.91 15.86
C SER A 176 27.36 1.71 15.13
N GLU A 177 27.34 0.87 14.09
CA GLU A 177 26.18 0.50 13.29
C GLU A 177 25.70 -0.95 13.53
N PHE A 178 26.23 -1.71 14.50
CA PHE A 178 25.84 -3.12 14.75
C PHE A 178 24.34 -3.37 15.02
N GLY A 179 23.55 -2.33 15.28
CA GLY A 179 22.10 -2.42 15.31
C GLY A 179 21.43 -2.36 13.93
N ARG A 180 22.13 -2.08 12.84
CA ARG A 180 21.56 -1.79 11.53
C ARG A 180 21.65 -3.02 10.63
N THR A 181 20.78 -4.00 10.87
CA THR A 181 20.59 -5.12 9.93
C THR A 181 20.17 -4.58 8.55
N THR A 182 20.72 -5.16 7.48
CA THR A 182 20.34 -4.84 6.09
C THR A 182 19.00 -5.47 5.72
N ASP A 183 18.63 -6.60 6.35
CA ASP A 183 17.33 -7.25 6.18
C ASP A 183 16.14 -6.38 6.66
N PRO A 184 15.23 -6.01 5.73
CA PRO A 184 14.03 -5.26 6.08
C PRO A 184 13.08 -6.02 7.01
N VAL A 185 13.07 -7.37 7.02
CA VAL A 185 12.24 -8.17 7.93
C VAL A 185 12.68 -7.94 9.37
N ARG A 186 13.98 -8.10 9.66
CA ARG A 186 14.54 -7.82 10.99
C ARG A 186 14.31 -6.37 11.44
N MET A 187 14.50 -5.39 10.54
CA MET A 187 14.19 -3.99 10.83
C MET A 187 12.73 -3.80 11.27
N TYR A 188 11.80 -4.41 10.52
CA TYR A 188 10.38 -4.36 10.82
C TYR A 188 10.02 -5.06 12.14
N MET A 189 10.58 -6.24 12.41
CA MET A 189 10.36 -6.99 13.65
C MET A 189 10.79 -6.18 14.88
N ARG A 190 11.92 -5.47 14.78
CA ARG A 190 12.42 -4.60 15.85
C ARG A 190 11.51 -3.40 16.10
N GLU A 191 11.10 -2.69 15.05
CA GLU A 191 10.20 -1.54 15.19
C GLU A 191 8.85 -1.95 15.80
N MET A 192 8.28 -3.06 15.32
CA MET A 192 7.06 -3.63 15.88
C MET A 192 7.26 -4.08 17.34
N GLY A 193 8.42 -4.66 17.65
CA GLY A 193 8.80 -5.12 18.98
C GLY A 193 8.73 -4.02 20.06
N SER A 194 8.87 -2.75 19.68
CA SER A 194 8.80 -1.59 20.59
C SER A 194 7.41 -1.31 21.17
N VAL A 195 6.34 -1.82 20.55
CA VAL A 195 4.95 -1.56 20.96
C VAL A 195 4.45 -2.68 21.86
N ASP A 196 3.89 -2.34 23.02
CA ASP A 196 3.37 -3.33 23.98
C ASP A 196 2.09 -4.04 23.47
N LEU A 197 1.87 -5.26 23.97
CA LEU A 197 0.64 -6.03 23.71
C LEU A 197 -0.56 -5.40 24.43
N LEU A 198 -1.71 -5.38 23.76
CA LEU A 198 -2.94 -4.82 24.33
C LEU A 198 -3.73 -5.87 25.12
N THR A 199 -4.29 -5.46 26.25
CA THR A 199 -5.24 -6.27 27.02
C THR A 199 -6.66 -6.12 26.44
N ARG A 200 -7.57 -7.06 26.71
CA ARG A 200 -9.00 -6.96 26.30
C ARG A 200 -9.65 -5.65 26.76
N GLN A 201 -9.32 -5.18 27.96
CA GLN A 201 -9.82 -3.88 28.45
C GLN A 201 -9.23 -2.70 27.67
N GLY A 202 -7.95 -2.81 27.28
CA GLY A 202 -7.30 -1.86 26.38
C GLY A 202 -7.99 -1.79 25.01
N GLU A 203 -8.33 -2.93 24.41
CA GLU A 203 -9.06 -3.00 23.14
C GLU A 203 -10.38 -2.23 23.20
N ILE A 204 -11.17 -2.48 24.26
CA ILE A 204 -12.46 -1.80 24.45
C ILE A 204 -12.27 -0.29 24.67
N LYS A 205 -11.24 0.12 25.42
CA LYS A 205 -10.93 1.54 25.64
C LYS A 205 -10.57 2.25 24.33
N ILE A 206 -9.78 1.60 23.47
CA ILE A 206 -9.42 2.16 22.16
C ILE A 206 -10.64 2.20 21.25
N ALA A 207 -11.46 1.14 21.20
CA ALA A 207 -12.69 1.10 20.42
C ALA A 207 -13.67 2.23 20.80
N LYS A 208 -13.87 2.47 22.10
CA LYS A 208 -14.66 3.61 22.61
C LYS A 208 -14.06 4.96 22.19
N ARG A 209 -12.74 5.11 22.22
CA ARG A 209 -12.07 6.35 21.76
C ARG A 209 -12.26 6.59 20.26
N ILE A 210 -12.30 5.53 19.46
CA ILE A 210 -12.59 5.60 18.02
C ILE A 210 -14.03 6.07 17.82
N GLU A 211 -15.00 5.43 18.47
CA GLU A 211 -16.42 5.79 18.41
C GLU A 211 -16.66 7.24 18.86
N GLU A 212 -16.07 7.67 19.99
CA GLU A 212 -16.14 9.06 20.46
C GLU A 212 -15.60 10.06 19.43
N GLY A 213 -14.49 9.73 18.75
CA GLY A 213 -13.91 10.58 17.71
C GLY A 213 -14.79 10.69 16.48
N LEU A 214 -15.39 9.58 16.05
CA LEU A 214 -16.34 9.54 14.94
C LEU A 214 -17.64 10.28 15.27
N LEU A 215 -18.21 10.08 16.46
CA LEU A 215 -19.39 10.80 16.95
C LEU A 215 -19.13 12.29 17.07
N GLN A 216 -17.95 12.70 17.55
CA GLN A 216 -17.57 14.11 17.60
C GLN A 216 -17.49 14.73 16.19
N SER A 217 -16.94 13.99 15.22
CA SER A 217 -16.86 14.42 13.83
C SER A 217 -18.26 14.57 13.21
N LEU A 218 -19.10 13.54 13.38
CA LEU A 218 -20.49 13.55 12.91
C LEU A 218 -21.28 14.69 13.55
N ALA A 219 -21.14 14.91 14.87
CA ALA A 219 -21.81 16.00 15.56
C ALA A 219 -21.42 17.39 15.04
N ALA A 220 -20.14 17.59 14.71
CA ALA A 220 -19.70 18.82 14.07
C ALA A 220 -20.32 18.96 12.67
N LEU A 221 -20.28 17.90 11.87
CA LEU A 221 -20.81 17.89 10.50
C LEU A 221 -22.34 18.11 10.44
N SER A 222 -23.08 17.52 11.38
CA SER A 222 -24.54 17.69 11.51
C SER A 222 -24.95 19.10 11.91
N SER A 223 -24.06 19.84 12.58
CA SER A 223 -24.30 21.25 12.91
C SER A 223 -24.16 22.19 11.71
N TYR A 224 -23.64 21.71 10.57
CA TYR A 224 -23.45 22.50 9.36
C TYR A 224 -24.69 22.44 8.44
N PRO A 225 -25.43 23.54 8.22
CA PRO A 225 -26.69 23.51 7.47
C PRO A 225 -26.57 23.03 6.02
N LEU A 226 -25.45 23.32 5.33
CA LEU A 226 -25.25 22.90 3.95
C LEU A 226 -25.07 21.37 3.83
N THR A 227 -24.54 20.71 4.88
CA THR A 227 -24.52 19.24 4.96
C THR A 227 -25.94 18.70 4.89
N VAL A 228 -26.87 19.32 5.62
CA VAL A 228 -28.26 18.88 5.71
C VAL A 228 -28.97 19.04 4.36
N SER A 229 -28.74 20.15 3.65
CA SER A 229 -29.30 20.30 2.29
C SER A 229 -28.74 19.28 1.32
N GLU A 230 -27.45 18.98 1.42
CA GLU A 230 -26.82 17.97 0.56
C GLU A 230 -27.38 16.58 0.86
N PHE A 231 -27.50 16.22 2.14
CA PHE A 231 -28.12 14.97 2.58
C PHE A 231 -29.56 14.84 2.05
N LEU A 232 -30.37 15.90 2.17
CA LEU A 232 -31.73 15.92 1.63
C LEU A 232 -31.75 15.80 0.09
N SER A 233 -30.76 16.38 -0.61
CA SER A 233 -30.62 16.22 -2.06
C SER A 233 -30.26 14.79 -2.45
N GLU A 234 -29.36 14.12 -1.73
CA GLU A 234 -29.03 12.72 -1.97
C GLU A 234 -30.23 11.80 -1.66
N TYR A 235 -30.98 12.11 -0.61
CA TYR A 235 -32.23 11.41 -0.30
C TYR A 235 -33.29 11.58 -1.40
N GLN A 236 -33.39 12.76 -2.03
CA GLN A 236 -34.26 12.96 -3.19
C GLN A 236 -33.85 12.08 -4.38
N LYS A 237 -32.55 11.86 -4.61
CA LYS A 237 -32.07 10.95 -5.65
C LYS A 237 -32.42 9.49 -5.38
N VAL A 238 -32.51 9.11 -4.10
CA VAL A 238 -33.04 7.80 -3.69
C VAL A 238 -34.52 7.69 -4.05
N LEU A 239 -35.33 8.72 -3.78
CA LEU A 239 -36.75 8.74 -4.16
C LEU A 239 -36.98 8.67 -5.67
N THR A 240 -36.08 9.23 -6.49
CA THR A 240 -36.15 9.14 -7.96
C THR A 240 -35.59 7.83 -8.52
N GLY A 241 -34.99 6.97 -7.67
CA GLY A 241 -34.41 5.70 -8.07
C GLY A 241 -33.03 5.77 -8.73
N GLU A 242 -32.32 6.91 -8.62
CA GLU A 242 -30.96 7.05 -9.17
C GLU A 242 -29.91 6.36 -8.28
N ILE A 243 -30.14 6.36 -6.96
CA ILE A 243 -29.25 5.82 -5.94
C ILE A 243 -30.05 4.85 -5.06
N LYS A 244 -29.42 3.76 -4.61
CA LYS A 244 -30.05 2.81 -3.68
C LYS A 244 -30.02 3.37 -2.26
N LEU A 245 -31.03 3.07 -1.44
CA LEU A 245 -31.13 3.56 -0.05
C LEU A 245 -29.88 3.24 0.79
N HIS A 246 -29.33 2.02 0.66
CA HIS A 246 -28.14 1.56 1.40
C HIS A 246 -26.87 2.40 1.16
N ASP A 247 -26.79 3.14 0.04
CA ASP A 247 -25.64 3.99 -0.26
C ASP A 247 -25.66 5.28 0.57
N VAL A 248 -26.83 5.66 1.08
CA VAL A 248 -27.07 6.89 1.85
C VAL A 248 -27.23 6.58 3.34
N ILE A 249 -28.13 5.66 3.68
CA ILE A 249 -28.47 5.30 5.07
C ILE A 249 -28.33 3.78 5.22
N ILE A 250 -27.51 3.35 6.18
CA ILE A 250 -27.27 1.94 6.48
C ILE A 250 -28.22 1.45 7.56
N GLY A 251 -28.64 2.31 8.50
CA GLY A 251 -29.51 1.92 9.60
C GLY A 251 -29.85 3.08 10.53
N PHE A 252 -30.35 2.77 11.72
CA PHE A 252 -30.65 3.74 12.76
C PHE A 252 -29.85 3.43 14.03
N ALA A 253 -29.42 4.46 14.74
CA ALA A 253 -28.61 4.32 15.95
C ALA A 253 -29.36 3.61 17.10
N ASN A 254 -30.69 3.70 17.13
CA ASN A 254 -31.53 3.19 18.22
C ASN A 254 -31.92 1.71 18.06
N THR A 255 -31.80 1.11 16.86
CA THR A 255 -32.16 -0.30 16.65
C THR A 255 -31.06 -1.27 17.09
N GLU A 256 -29.88 -0.76 17.42
CA GLU A 256 -28.76 -1.57 17.93
C GLU A 256 -28.78 -1.71 19.47
N GLU A 257 -29.65 -0.97 20.18
CA GLU A 257 -29.87 -1.16 21.63
C GLU A 257 -30.84 -2.32 21.93
N ASP A 258 -31.72 -2.70 20.99
CA ASP A 258 -32.72 -3.76 21.18
C ASP A 258 -32.25 -5.18 20.80
N GLY A 259 -31.00 -5.36 20.36
CA GLY A 259 -30.42 -6.69 20.15
C GLY A 259 -30.10 -7.46 21.44
N ALA A 260 -30.43 -6.88 22.60
CA ALA A 260 -30.11 -7.40 23.93
C ALA A 260 -31.32 -7.46 24.89
N GLU A 261 -32.55 -7.30 24.42
CA GLU A 261 -33.75 -7.58 25.21
C GLU A 261 -34.54 -8.77 24.64
N GLU A 262 -34.83 -9.72 25.53
CA GLU A 262 -35.74 -10.83 25.31
C GLU A 262 -37.10 -10.34 24.79
N GLY A 263 -37.54 -10.87 23.65
CA GLY A 263 -38.92 -10.76 23.17
C GLY A 263 -39.19 -11.90 22.18
N GLY A 264 -40.05 -12.88 22.42
CA GLY A 264 -41.29 -12.75 23.19
C GLY A 264 -42.34 -11.98 22.39
N VAL A 265 -42.50 -12.29 21.11
CA VAL A 265 -43.76 -12.04 20.37
C VAL A 265 -44.11 -13.31 19.61
N GLU A 266 -45.22 -13.91 20.03
CA GLU A 266 -45.88 -15.05 19.41
C GLU A 266 -46.40 -14.67 18.02
N GLU A 267 -45.92 -15.34 16.98
CA GLU A 267 -46.76 -15.67 15.82
C GLU A 267 -46.70 -17.18 15.60
N GLU A 268 -47.87 -17.80 15.78
CA GLU A 268 -48.09 -19.23 15.61
C GLU A 268 -47.79 -19.67 14.17
N ILE A 269 -46.76 -20.50 13.99
CA ILE A 269 -46.69 -21.45 12.88
C ILE A 269 -46.52 -22.84 13.49
N SER A 270 -47.63 -23.58 13.49
CA SER A 270 -47.75 -24.96 13.93
C SER A 270 -46.98 -25.90 12.99
N VAL A 271 -45.94 -26.56 13.49
CA VAL A 271 -45.46 -27.83 12.94
C VAL A 271 -45.16 -28.78 14.10
N GLU A 272 -45.84 -29.92 14.08
CA GLU A 272 -45.85 -30.96 15.10
C GLU A 272 -44.48 -31.56 15.41
N SER A 273 -44.30 -31.84 16.71
CA SER A 273 -43.22 -32.63 17.27
C SER A 273 -43.22 -34.08 16.73
N SER A 274 -42.10 -34.49 16.15
CA SER A 274 -41.70 -35.91 16.13
C SER A 274 -40.25 -36.04 16.58
N LYS A 275 -40.12 -36.27 17.89
CA LYS A 275 -39.08 -37.01 18.62
C LYS A 275 -38.17 -37.88 17.73
N ALA A 276 -36.88 -37.58 17.72
CA ALA A 276 -35.82 -38.51 17.35
C ALA A 276 -34.77 -38.55 18.46
N GLU A 277 -34.42 -39.76 18.84
CA GLU A 277 -33.71 -40.16 20.06
C GLU A 277 -32.24 -39.73 20.06
N ILE A 278 -31.79 -39.21 21.20
CA ILE A 278 -30.39 -39.08 21.58
C ILE A 278 -29.99 -40.42 22.20
N VAL A 279 -29.05 -41.13 21.58
CA VAL A 279 -28.32 -42.22 22.24
C VAL A 279 -27.12 -41.57 22.94
N GLU A 280 -27.18 -41.60 24.26
CA GLU A 280 -26.05 -41.39 25.16
C GLU A 280 -25.01 -42.49 24.95
N GLU A 281 -23.72 -42.13 24.97
CA GLU A 281 -22.78 -42.89 25.78
C GLU A 281 -21.80 -41.92 26.46
N ASP A 282 -21.81 -42.03 27.79
CA ASP A 282 -21.06 -41.31 28.82
C ASP A 282 -19.54 -41.38 28.60
N GLY A 283 -18.78 -40.33 28.89
CA GLY A 283 -18.25 -40.04 30.23
C GLY A 283 -16.72 -40.26 30.19
N ILE A 284 -15.85 -39.38 30.67
CA ILE A 284 -15.68 -39.03 32.09
C ILE A 284 -14.93 -37.68 32.17
N GLU A 285 -15.58 -36.77 32.88
CA GLU A 285 -15.11 -35.77 33.85
C GLU A 285 -13.71 -35.14 33.73
N GLY A 286 -13.72 -33.81 33.75
CA GLY A 286 -12.53 -32.99 33.94
C GLY A 286 -12.19 -32.75 35.40
N GLU A 287 -11.01 -32.19 35.61
CA GLU A 287 -10.67 -31.48 36.83
C GLU A 287 -9.74 -30.31 36.50
N ALA A 288 -10.00 -29.17 37.15
CA ALA A 288 -9.36 -27.90 36.89
C ALA A 288 -8.34 -27.57 38.00
N LEU A 289 -7.16 -27.10 37.55
CA LEU A 289 -6.17 -26.21 38.23
C LEU A 289 -5.32 -26.84 39.38
N PRO A 290 -4.12 -26.30 39.76
CA PRO A 290 -3.50 -25.01 39.40
C PRO A 290 -1.96 -25.03 39.09
N MET A 291 -1.45 -23.84 38.71
CA MET A 291 -0.03 -23.46 38.66
C MET A 291 0.67 -23.55 40.02
N GLU A 292 1.88 -24.12 40.08
CA GLU A 292 2.99 -23.65 40.95
C GLU A 292 4.36 -24.23 40.52
N SER A 293 5.40 -23.69 41.13
CA SER A 293 6.75 -23.41 40.61
C SER A 293 7.90 -24.32 41.10
N VAL A 294 9.03 -24.26 40.39
CA VAL A 294 10.44 -24.52 40.82
C VAL A 294 10.97 -25.97 40.75
N GLY A 295 11.82 -26.24 39.75
CA GLY A 295 13.24 -26.57 39.95
C GLY A 295 13.72 -28.03 40.01
N ARG A 296 14.56 -28.38 39.00
CA ARG A 296 15.92 -28.99 39.09
C ARG A 296 16.13 -30.47 38.68
N HIS A 297 17.00 -30.62 37.67
CA HIS A 297 17.99 -31.70 37.34
C HIS A 297 17.50 -33.13 37.05
N ASN A 298 17.74 -33.63 35.82
CA ASN A 298 18.85 -34.51 35.36
C ASN A 298 18.54 -36.00 35.67
N ASP A 299 18.69 -37.01 34.82
CA ASP A 299 19.38 -37.24 33.55
C ASP A 299 18.69 -38.43 32.81
N ASP A 300 19.13 -38.70 31.58
CA ASP A 300 19.14 -39.96 30.82
C ASP A 300 18.02 -40.24 29.79
N ASP A 301 18.34 -39.86 28.55
CA ASP A 301 18.40 -40.68 27.32
C ASP A 301 17.27 -41.68 27.01
N ASP A 302 16.50 -41.37 25.96
CA ASP A 302 16.26 -42.34 24.88
C ASP A 302 15.83 -41.61 23.59
N ASP A 303 16.68 -41.74 22.57
CA ASP A 303 16.49 -41.27 21.20
C ASP A 303 15.22 -41.83 20.55
N LYS A 304 14.25 -40.96 20.27
CA LYS A 304 13.33 -41.10 19.13
C LYS A 304 13.07 -39.72 18.55
N GLU A 305 13.63 -39.47 17.38
CA GLU A 305 13.18 -38.41 16.47
C GLU A 305 11.71 -38.68 16.14
N GLU A 306 10.82 -37.94 16.79
CA GLU A 306 9.45 -37.76 16.30
C GLU A 306 9.47 -36.58 15.35
N ASP A 307 9.22 -36.87 14.08
CA ASP A 307 8.92 -35.90 13.03
C ASP A 307 7.77 -34.97 13.49
N GLU A 308 8.09 -33.83 14.10
CA GLU A 308 7.18 -32.71 14.29
C GLU A 308 6.94 -32.02 12.94
N ASN A 309 6.30 -32.75 12.03
CA ASN A 309 5.64 -32.18 10.87
C ASN A 309 4.14 -32.37 11.04
N GLY A 310 3.61 -31.72 12.08
CA GLY A 310 2.17 -31.49 12.24
C GLY A 310 1.69 -30.64 11.06
N SER A 311 1.30 -31.32 9.99
CA SER A 311 0.89 -30.71 8.74
C SER A 311 -0.23 -29.70 9.00
N ALA A 312 -0.02 -28.46 8.59
CA ALA A 312 -0.95 -27.34 8.72
C ALA A 312 -2.27 -27.52 7.91
N GLU A 313 -2.55 -28.73 7.45
CA GLU A 313 -3.66 -29.11 6.56
C GLU A 313 -4.96 -29.43 7.32
N ASP A 314 -4.86 -29.76 8.61
CA ASP A 314 -6.05 -30.00 9.45
C ASP A 314 -6.86 -28.72 9.72
N ILE A 315 -6.27 -27.54 9.46
CA ILE A 315 -6.97 -26.26 9.60
C ILE A 315 -7.99 -26.07 8.45
N GLU A 316 -7.75 -26.65 7.26
CA GLU A 316 -8.72 -26.62 6.16
C GLU A 316 -9.78 -27.73 6.28
N ASN A 317 -9.58 -28.73 7.15
CA ASN A 317 -10.58 -29.76 7.43
C ASN A 317 -11.74 -29.23 8.29
N ALA A 318 -11.51 -28.19 9.09
CA ALA A 318 -12.56 -27.54 9.87
C ALA A 318 -13.48 -26.62 9.03
N GLU A 319 -13.09 -26.25 7.81
CA GLU A 319 -13.85 -25.32 6.96
C GLU A 319 -14.78 -26.01 5.94
N VAL A 320 -14.68 -27.33 5.72
CA VAL A 320 -15.49 -28.01 4.68
C VAL A 320 -16.82 -28.59 5.19
N LYS A 321 -17.15 -28.41 6.47
CA LYS A 321 -18.47 -28.81 7.03
C LYS A 321 -19.37 -27.64 7.45
N ALA A 322 -19.02 -26.40 7.08
CA ALA A 322 -19.79 -25.20 7.43
C ALA A 322 -20.38 -24.45 6.22
N GLU A 323 -20.29 -25.03 5.02
CA GLU A 323 -20.91 -24.47 3.81
C GLU A 323 -21.99 -25.41 3.28
N GLU A 324 -23.10 -25.50 4.00
CA GLU A 324 -24.42 -25.81 3.47
C GLU A 324 -25.44 -25.39 4.53
N ASP A 325 -26.37 -24.51 4.15
CA ASP A 325 -27.45 -23.91 4.94
C ASP A 325 -27.06 -22.82 5.97
N THR A 326 -26.29 -21.82 5.55
CA THR A 326 -26.55 -20.47 6.06
C THR A 326 -27.57 -19.82 5.16
N GLU A 327 -28.83 -19.79 5.60
CA GLU A 327 -29.79 -18.82 5.07
C GLU A 327 -29.11 -17.45 5.18
N GLU A 328 -28.75 -16.86 4.04
CA GLU A 328 -28.30 -15.48 4.00
C GLU A 328 -29.41 -14.67 4.67
N ILE A 329 -29.18 -14.20 5.89
CA ILE A 329 -30.01 -13.17 6.50
C ILE A 329 -29.84 -11.99 5.55
N ILE A 330 -30.78 -11.84 4.61
CA ILE A 330 -30.87 -10.69 3.74
C ILE A 330 -31.07 -9.53 4.71
N ASP A 331 -30.00 -8.77 4.92
CA ASP A 331 -30.00 -7.49 5.62
C ASP A 331 -31.01 -6.60 4.89
N THR A 332 -32.25 -6.71 5.33
CA THR A 332 -33.37 -5.93 4.85
C THR A 332 -33.11 -4.59 5.48
N GLY A 333 -32.35 -3.76 4.76
CA GLY A 333 -31.91 -2.46 5.24
C GLY A 333 -33.06 -1.62 5.81
N PRO A 334 -32.76 -0.45 6.38
CA PRO A 334 -33.69 0.31 7.22
C PRO A 334 -35.05 0.46 6.54
N ASP A 335 -36.13 0.24 7.30
CA ASP A 335 -37.50 0.30 6.79
C ASP A 335 -37.70 1.62 6.01
N PRO A 336 -37.96 1.54 4.68
CA PRO A 336 -38.06 2.72 3.84
C PRO A 336 -39.16 3.68 4.29
N GLU A 337 -40.20 3.19 4.97
CA GLU A 337 -41.27 4.04 5.50
C GLU A 337 -40.79 4.86 6.71
N GLU A 338 -40.06 4.25 7.63
CA GLU A 338 -39.50 4.93 8.79
C GLU A 338 -38.45 5.96 8.38
N VAL A 339 -37.59 5.61 7.41
CA VAL A 339 -36.62 6.55 6.82
C VAL A 339 -37.34 7.77 6.25
N ARG A 340 -38.46 7.55 5.54
CA ARG A 340 -39.25 8.63 4.93
C ARG A 340 -39.80 9.59 5.98
N ILE A 341 -40.37 9.06 7.06
CA ILE A 341 -40.93 9.88 8.15
C ILE A 341 -39.83 10.73 8.79
N ARG A 342 -38.67 10.14 9.10
CA ARG A 342 -37.53 10.86 9.71
C ARG A 342 -36.96 11.92 8.75
N CYS A 343 -36.79 11.59 7.47
CA CYS A 343 -36.28 12.54 6.47
C CYS A 343 -37.25 13.69 6.20
N GLU A 344 -38.56 13.44 6.22
CA GLU A 344 -39.58 14.48 6.08
C GLU A 344 -39.56 15.46 7.27
N LYS A 345 -39.42 14.94 8.49
CA LYS A 345 -39.23 15.77 9.69
C LYS A 345 -37.96 16.63 9.62
N ILE A 346 -36.85 16.07 9.15
CA ILE A 346 -35.60 16.83 8.93
C ILE A 346 -35.81 17.94 7.91
N LYS A 347 -36.53 17.67 6.81
CA LYS A 347 -36.87 18.66 5.79
C LYS A 347 -37.72 19.80 6.35
N GLU A 348 -38.74 19.51 7.16
CA GLU A 348 -39.55 20.55 7.80
C GLU A 348 -38.75 21.44 8.75
N LEU A 349 -37.85 20.85 9.55
CA LEU A 349 -36.97 21.59 10.44
C LEU A 349 -35.99 22.45 9.65
N TYR A 350 -35.46 21.92 8.54
CA TYR A 350 -34.58 22.66 7.63
C TYR A 350 -35.29 23.87 7.01
N ASP A 351 -36.54 23.73 6.57
CA ASP A 351 -37.32 24.85 6.04
C ASP A 351 -37.59 25.92 7.12
N LYS A 352 -37.84 25.51 8.37
CA LYS A 352 -37.99 26.43 9.51
C LYS A 352 -36.69 27.17 9.80
N LEU A 353 -35.54 26.49 9.74
CA LEU A 353 -34.21 27.07 9.89
C LEU A 353 -33.91 28.11 8.78
N CYS A 354 -34.25 27.80 7.53
CA CYS A 354 -34.08 28.72 6.41
C CYS A 354 -34.89 30.02 6.64
N ARG A 355 -36.17 29.87 7.02
CA ARG A 355 -37.06 31.01 7.29
C ARG A 355 -36.60 31.83 8.51
N SER A 356 -36.12 31.19 9.57
CA SER A 356 -35.66 31.89 10.77
C SER A 356 -34.36 32.65 10.50
N THR A 357 -33.44 32.04 9.77
CA THR A 357 -32.14 32.63 9.43
C THR A 357 -32.32 33.83 8.50
N MET A 358 -33.20 33.73 7.51
CA MET A 358 -33.49 34.84 6.59
C MET A 358 -34.13 36.05 7.30
N ARG A 359 -34.94 35.83 8.34
CA ARG A 359 -35.65 36.91 9.07
C ARG A 359 -34.85 37.52 10.20
N TYR A 360 -34.12 36.71 10.96
CA TYR A 360 -33.51 37.13 12.23
C TYR A 360 -31.98 36.95 12.26
N GLY A 361 -31.38 36.42 11.20
CA GLY A 361 -29.97 36.12 11.12
C GLY A 361 -29.56 34.76 11.73
N PRO A 362 -28.29 34.38 11.55
CA PRO A 362 -27.77 33.07 11.93
C PRO A 362 -27.56 32.90 13.45
N LEU A 363 -27.34 33.99 14.19
CA LEU A 363 -27.04 33.98 15.64
C LEU A 363 -28.29 34.03 16.53
N ASN A 364 -29.50 34.09 15.97
CA ASN A 364 -30.72 34.15 16.76
C ASN A 364 -30.96 32.81 17.51
N THR A 365 -31.41 32.87 18.76
CA THR A 365 -31.71 31.70 19.62
C THR A 365 -32.61 30.68 18.94
N ARG A 366 -33.60 31.11 18.13
CA ARG A 366 -34.48 30.20 17.37
C ARG A 366 -33.72 29.44 16.27
N SER A 367 -32.83 30.11 15.54
CA SER A 367 -32.04 29.49 14.47
C SER A 367 -31.03 28.49 15.05
N VAL A 368 -30.41 28.82 16.19
CA VAL A 368 -29.52 27.90 16.91
C VAL A 368 -30.29 26.66 17.40
N ARG A 369 -31.46 26.85 18.00
CA ARG A 369 -32.31 25.73 18.46
C ARG A 369 -32.69 24.78 17.32
N TYR A 370 -33.14 25.28 16.17
CA TYR A 370 -33.49 24.41 15.03
C TYR A 370 -32.25 23.68 14.48
N ARG A 371 -31.07 24.32 14.51
CA ARG A 371 -29.81 23.68 14.09
C ARG A 371 -29.43 22.53 15.03
N GLU A 372 -29.60 22.71 16.34
CA GLU A 372 -29.37 21.65 17.32
C GLU A 372 -30.37 20.50 17.17
N GLU A 373 -31.66 20.80 17.00
CA GLU A 373 -32.72 19.79 16.77
C GLU A 373 -32.49 18.98 15.48
N ILE A 374 -32.04 19.63 14.40
CA ILE A 374 -31.64 18.92 13.16
C ILE A 374 -30.40 18.06 13.43
N GLY A 375 -29.43 18.60 14.16
CA GLY A 375 -28.21 17.89 14.52
C GLY A 375 -28.48 16.58 15.25
N THR A 376 -29.38 16.59 16.23
CA THR A 376 -29.78 15.38 16.98
C THR A 376 -30.49 14.37 16.10
N GLN A 377 -31.41 14.81 15.23
CA GLN A 377 -32.13 13.90 14.34
C GLN A 377 -31.22 13.28 13.26
N LEU A 378 -30.18 14.00 12.81
CA LEU A 378 -29.21 13.46 11.88
C LEU A 378 -28.23 12.49 12.55
N GLN A 379 -27.93 12.67 13.85
CA GLN A 379 -27.11 11.74 14.63
C GLN A 379 -27.80 10.40 14.90
N GLU A 380 -29.15 10.38 14.96
CA GLU A 380 -29.93 9.15 15.07
C GLU A 380 -29.84 8.27 13.79
N LEU A 381 -29.43 8.84 12.65
CA LEU A 381 -29.27 8.12 11.40
C LEU A 381 -27.84 7.57 11.27
N LYS A 382 -27.71 6.27 10.99
CA LYS A 382 -26.42 5.64 10.66
C LYS A 382 -26.14 5.87 9.17
N LEU A 383 -25.41 6.95 8.89
CA LEU A 383 -25.03 7.33 7.53
C LEU A 383 -23.92 6.43 6.97
N SER A 384 -23.89 6.27 5.65
CA SER A 384 -22.81 5.57 4.96
C SER A 384 -21.46 6.29 5.13
N PRO A 385 -20.34 5.60 5.45
CA PRO A 385 -19.02 6.24 5.58
C PRO A 385 -18.62 7.04 4.34
N LYS A 386 -18.94 6.54 3.15
CA LYS A 386 -18.67 7.23 1.87
C LYS A 386 -19.39 8.56 1.76
N LEU A 387 -20.60 8.65 2.30
CA LEU A 387 -21.37 9.89 2.33
C LEU A 387 -20.76 10.87 3.34
N ILE A 388 -20.39 10.40 4.54
CA ILE A 388 -19.72 11.22 5.55
C ILE A 388 -18.43 11.83 5.00
N ASP A 389 -17.59 11.03 4.33
CA ASP A 389 -16.34 11.50 3.73
C ASP A 389 -16.57 12.57 2.65
N ARG A 390 -17.60 12.38 1.82
CA ARG A 390 -18.00 13.36 0.78
C ARG A 390 -18.44 14.68 1.39
N LEU A 391 -19.27 14.63 2.43
CA LEU A 391 -19.79 15.80 3.13
C LEU A 391 -18.67 16.55 3.87
N ALA A 392 -17.80 15.83 4.57
CA ALA A 392 -16.61 16.39 5.22
C ALA A 392 -15.65 17.04 4.19
N GLY A 393 -15.46 16.39 3.04
CA GLY A 393 -14.68 16.94 1.92
C GLY A 393 -15.21 18.28 1.41
N LYS A 394 -16.53 18.41 1.24
CA LYS A 394 -17.18 19.68 0.85
C LYS A 394 -16.94 20.80 1.88
N LEU A 395 -17.09 20.50 3.18
CA LEU A 395 -16.81 21.48 4.23
C LEU A 395 -15.34 21.95 4.20
N ARG A 396 -14.39 21.03 4.01
CA ARG A 396 -12.95 21.36 3.91
C ARG A 396 -12.67 22.29 2.72
N ILE A 397 -13.26 22.03 1.56
CA ILE A 397 -13.12 22.89 0.36
C ILE A 397 -13.60 24.31 0.68
N ILE A 398 -14.75 24.46 1.34
CA ILE A 398 -15.28 25.78 1.72
C ILE A 398 -14.35 26.49 2.70
N VAL A 399 -13.83 25.79 3.71
CA VAL A 399 -12.89 26.38 4.67
C VAL A 399 -11.56 26.77 4.02
N ASP A 400 -11.07 26.00 3.06
CA ASP A 400 -9.86 26.36 2.32
C ASP A 400 -10.09 27.57 1.41
N GLN A 401 -11.28 27.71 0.81
CA GLN A 401 -11.68 28.92 0.10
C GLN A 401 -11.69 30.14 1.04
N ILE A 402 -12.28 30.01 2.24
CA ILE A 402 -12.26 31.06 3.28
C ILE A 402 -10.83 31.44 3.61
N ARG A 403 -9.96 30.47 3.93
CA ARG A 403 -8.55 30.71 4.26
C ARG A 403 -7.79 31.37 3.10
N ASN A 404 -8.09 31.01 1.85
CA ASN A 404 -7.50 31.64 0.67
C ASN A 404 -7.90 33.13 0.57
N TYR A 405 -9.17 33.45 0.82
CA TYR A 405 -9.65 34.83 0.87
C TYR A 405 -9.02 35.61 2.04
N GLU A 406 -8.95 35.02 3.23
CA GLU A 406 -8.28 35.62 4.40
C GLU A 406 -6.79 35.90 4.13
N ARG A 407 -6.07 34.94 3.52
CA ARG A 407 -4.66 35.12 3.14
C ARG A 407 -4.47 36.22 2.09
N THR A 408 -5.42 36.35 1.15
CA THR A 408 -5.40 37.41 0.14
C THR A 408 -5.59 38.78 0.80
N ILE A 409 -6.56 38.92 1.71
CA ILE A 409 -6.79 40.15 2.48
C ILE A 409 -5.58 40.48 3.36
N MET A 410 -5.05 39.49 4.08
CA MET A 410 -3.86 39.65 4.91
C MET A 410 -2.65 40.09 4.07
N GLY A 411 -2.47 39.53 2.87
CA GLY A 411 -1.43 39.94 1.93
C GLY A 411 -1.54 41.41 1.55
N MET A 412 -2.73 41.87 1.17
CA MET A 412 -2.97 43.27 0.83
C MET A 412 -2.73 44.21 2.03
N CYS A 413 -3.20 43.85 3.22
CA CYS A 413 -3.08 44.69 4.42
C CYS A 413 -1.66 44.71 5.00
N VAL A 414 -1.02 43.56 5.15
CA VAL A 414 0.28 43.44 5.84
C VAL A 414 1.44 43.71 4.88
N ARG A 415 1.43 43.14 3.68
CA ARG A 415 2.56 43.26 2.74
C ARG A 415 2.54 44.59 1.98
N GLU A 416 1.39 44.96 1.43
CA GLU A 416 1.28 46.16 0.59
C GLU A 416 0.99 47.42 1.42
N ALA A 417 0.03 47.38 2.34
CA ALA A 417 -0.31 48.52 3.17
C ALA A 417 0.57 48.69 4.43
N LYS A 418 1.52 47.76 4.67
CA LYS A 418 2.47 47.78 5.81
C LYS A 418 1.78 47.82 7.19
N MET A 419 0.61 47.21 7.31
CA MET A 419 -0.05 47.02 8.61
C MET A 419 0.70 45.96 9.43
N PRO A 420 0.98 46.18 10.73
CA PRO A 420 1.53 45.14 11.59
C PRO A 420 0.61 43.91 11.63
N ARG A 421 1.18 42.71 11.56
CA ARG A 421 0.42 41.45 11.55
C ARG A 421 -0.46 41.27 12.80
N ASN A 422 0.04 41.67 13.97
CA ASN A 422 -0.70 41.54 15.23
C ASN A 422 -1.94 42.45 15.25
N ASP A 423 -1.80 43.68 14.76
CA ASP A 423 -2.92 44.62 14.60
C ASP A 423 -3.98 44.06 13.65
N PHE A 424 -3.54 43.45 12.54
CA PHE A 424 -4.46 42.82 11.58
C PHE A 424 -5.25 41.69 12.22
N ILE A 425 -4.58 40.76 12.92
CA ILE A 425 -5.25 39.61 13.56
C ILE A 425 -6.25 40.10 14.62
N ALA A 426 -5.86 41.06 15.46
CA ALA A 426 -6.72 41.58 16.52
C ALA A 426 -7.96 42.31 15.98
N ALA A 427 -7.83 43.01 14.85
CA ALA A 427 -8.94 43.77 14.28
C ALA A 427 -9.80 42.96 13.31
N PHE A 428 -9.21 42.02 12.56
CA PHE A 428 -9.91 41.27 11.50
C PHE A 428 -10.70 40.07 12.06
N SER A 429 -10.29 39.52 13.21
CA SER A 429 -11.01 38.44 13.88
C SER A 429 -12.40 38.90 14.31
N GLY A 430 -13.45 38.26 13.81
CA GLY A 430 -14.85 38.61 14.09
C GLY A 430 -15.45 39.71 13.22
N SER A 431 -14.67 40.29 12.30
CA SER A 431 -15.13 41.28 11.29
C SER A 431 -14.87 40.80 9.85
N GLU A 432 -14.81 39.47 9.64
CA GLU A 432 -14.35 38.89 8.36
C GLU A 432 -15.23 39.31 7.17
N ALA A 433 -16.53 39.47 7.40
CA ALA A 433 -17.52 39.79 6.37
C ALA A 433 -18.03 41.24 6.43
N ASP A 434 -17.58 42.06 7.38
CA ASP A 434 -18.04 43.45 7.49
C ASP A 434 -17.26 44.37 6.53
N PRO A 435 -17.90 44.94 5.49
CA PRO A 435 -17.26 45.90 4.59
C PRO A 435 -16.99 47.27 5.27
N ALA A 436 -17.57 47.53 6.44
CA ALA A 436 -17.37 48.75 7.22
C ALA A 436 -16.10 48.71 8.10
N TRP A 437 -15.60 47.52 8.44
CA TRP A 437 -14.37 47.30 9.21
C TRP A 437 -13.18 48.18 8.76
N ILE A 438 -12.98 48.30 7.45
CA ILE A 438 -11.87 49.09 6.87
C ILE A 438 -11.95 50.57 7.28
N HIS A 439 -13.15 51.09 7.53
CA HIS A 439 -13.35 52.48 7.90
C HIS A 439 -12.92 52.81 9.33
N GLU A 440 -12.79 51.81 10.21
CA GLU A 440 -12.31 51.99 11.59
C GLU A 440 -10.79 52.26 11.67
N HIS A 441 -10.05 51.96 10.60
CA HIS A 441 -8.60 52.14 10.53
C HIS A 441 -8.16 53.42 9.81
N LYS A 442 -9.07 54.37 9.55
CA LYS A 442 -8.78 55.64 8.85
C LYS A 442 -7.74 56.54 9.53
N ASN A 443 -7.59 56.45 10.86
CA ASN A 443 -6.71 57.34 11.63
C ASN A 443 -5.31 56.76 11.91
N LYS A 444 -4.97 55.60 11.35
CA LYS A 444 -3.72 54.87 11.62
C LYS A 444 -2.62 55.22 10.58
N PRO A 445 -1.33 55.00 10.89
CA PRO A 445 -0.22 55.41 10.00
C PRO A 445 -0.25 54.73 8.61
N TYR A 446 -0.82 53.52 8.53
CA TYR A 446 -0.98 52.76 7.29
C TYR A 446 -2.27 53.10 6.50
N ALA A 447 -3.10 54.03 6.98
CA ALA A 447 -4.40 54.33 6.39
C ALA A 447 -4.31 54.83 4.93
N LYS A 448 -3.26 55.58 4.57
CA LYS A 448 -3.09 56.12 3.20
C LYS A 448 -2.92 55.00 2.17
N SER A 449 -2.05 54.03 2.44
CA SER A 449 -1.82 52.88 1.58
C SER A 449 -3.01 51.91 1.58
N LEU A 450 -3.67 51.74 2.74
CA LEU A 450 -4.87 50.93 2.85
C LEU A 450 -6.03 51.51 2.02
N THR A 451 -6.14 52.85 1.94
CA THR A 451 -7.20 53.54 1.18
C THR A 451 -7.17 53.21 -0.32
N GLN A 452 -5.99 52.96 -0.88
CA GLN A 452 -5.83 52.61 -2.30
C GLN A 452 -6.35 51.21 -2.62
N ARG A 453 -6.30 50.28 -1.66
CA ARG A 453 -6.69 48.87 -1.84
C ARG A 453 -8.09 48.53 -1.31
N ILE A 454 -8.82 49.51 -0.77
CA ILE A 454 -10.22 49.35 -0.33
C ILE A 454 -11.11 48.63 -1.36
N PRO A 455 -11.12 48.97 -2.67
CA PRO A 455 -12.04 48.32 -3.61
C PRO A 455 -11.73 46.83 -3.76
N GLU A 456 -10.46 46.43 -3.73
CA GLU A 456 -10.03 45.04 -3.83
C GLU A 456 -10.34 44.26 -2.55
N ILE A 457 -10.08 44.86 -1.37
CA ILE A 457 -10.42 44.25 -0.08
C ILE A 457 -11.94 44.07 0.02
N LYS A 458 -12.73 45.09 -0.30
CA LYS A 458 -14.21 45.00 -0.32
C LYS A 458 -14.71 43.93 -1.28
N ARG A 459 -14.06 43.74 -2.45
CA ARG A 459 -14.40 42.67 -3.38
C ARG A 459 -14.21 41.29 -2.75
N VAL A 460 -13.11 41.07 -2.02
CA VAL A 460 -12.85 39.79 -1.34
C VAL A 460 -13.76 39.61 -0.12
N GLN A 461 -14.00 40.65 0.68
CA GLN A 461 -14.96 40.62 1.78
C GLN A 461 -16.39 40.33 1.29
N ASN A 462 -16.81 40.87 0.14
CA ASN A 462 -18.10 40.54 -0.46
C ASN A 462 -18.20 39.06 -0.87
N LYS A 463 -17.09 38.42 -1.26
CA LYS A 463 -17.06 36.97 -1.50
C LYS A 463 -17.22 36.19 -0.19
N LEU A 464 -16.55 36.62 0.88
CA LEU A 464 -16.72 36.04 2.21
C LEU A 464 -18.18 36.19 2.71
N ALA A 465 -18.77 37.37 2.56
CA ALA A 465 -20.18 37.61 2.87
C ALA A 465 -21.13 36.77 1.98
N GLY A 466 -20.73 36.45 0.75
CA GLY A 466 -21.43 35.50 -0.11
C GLY A 466 -21.45 34.10 0.50
N LEU A 467 -20.29 33.62 0.98
CA LEU A 467 -20.18 32.32 1.65
C LEU A 467 -20.97 32.26 2.96
N GLU A 468 -21.02 33.34 3.75
CA GLU A 468 -21.87 33.39 4.96
C GLU A 468 -23.36 33.24 4.65
N LYS A 469 -23.82 33.90 3.57
CA LYS A 469 -25.22 33.80 3.13
C LYS A 469 -25.57 32.40 2.64
N GLU A 470 -24.68 31.78 1.88
CA GLU A 470 -24.88 30.44 1.33
C GLU A 470 -24.85 29.37 2.43
N SER A 471 -23.91 29.48 3.38
CA SER A 471 -23.74 28.53 4.48
C SER A 471 -24.69 28.75 5.67
N MET A 472 -25.41 29.89 5.71
CA MET A 472 -26.29 30.27 6.82
C MET A 472 -25.58 30.38 8.17
N LEU A 473 -24.27 30.66 8.14
CA LEU A 473 -23.37 30.71 9.28
C LEU A 473 -22.39 31.85 9.15
N THR A 474 -21.86 32.30 10.28
CA THR A 474 -20.71 33.21 10.29
C THR A 474 -19.42 32.48 9.90
N ILE A 475 -18.46 33.19 9.32
CA ILE A 475 -17.15 32.59 8.96
C ILE A 475 -16.46 31.96 10.19
N GLY A 476 -16.59 32.59 11.37
CA GLY A 476 -16.10 32.04 12.64
C GLY A 476 -16.71 30.68 12.97
N GLU A 477 -18.03 30.56 12.93
CA GLU A 477 -18.74 29.29 13.20
C GLU A 477 -18.32 28.19 12.21
N ILE A 478 -18.17 28.50 10.92
CA ILE A 478 -17.74 27.51 9.91
C ILE A 478 -16.34 26.98 10.23
N LYS A 479 -15.41 27.87 10.58
CA LYS A 479 -14.04 27.50 10.97
C LYS A 479 -14.03 26.68 12.25
N ASP A 480 -14.88 27.02 13.22
CA ASP A 480 -15.01 26.28 14.49
C ASP A 480 -15.63 24.90 14.30
N ILE A 481 -16.63 24.76 13.43
CA ILE A 481 -17.22 23.46 13.04
C ILE A 481 -16.15 22.58 12.40
N ASN A 482 -15.43 23.08 11.40
CA ASN A 482 -14.37 22.31 10.75
C ASN A 482 -13.22 21.97 11.71
N ARG A 483 -12.91 22.85 12.67
CA ARG A 483 -11.94 22.57 13.74
C ARG A 483 -12.41 21.43 14.63
N ARG A 484 -13.66 21.44 15.11
CA ARG A 484 -14.24 20.36 15.92
C ARG A 484 -14.28 19.03 15.17
N MET A 485 -14.67 19.06 13.89
CA MET A 485 -14.65 17.90 13.00
C MET A 485 -13.24 17.32 12.87
N SER A 486 -12.25 18.16 12.54
CA SER A 486 -10.85 17.75 12.37
C SER A 486 -10.25 17.16 13.66
N ILE A 487 -10.63 17.69 14.83
CA ILE A 487 -10.21 17.15 16.13
C ILE A 487 -10.79 15.75 16.35
N GLY A 488 -12.08 15.55 16.06
CA GLY A 488 -12.74 14.26 16.15
C GLY A 488 -12.11 13.21 15.24
N GLU A 489 -11.87 13.58 13.97
CA GLU A 489 -11.19 12.73 12.99
C GLU A 489 -9.77 12.38 13.41
N ALA A 490 -8.98 13.35 13.89
CA ALA A 490 -7.63 13.12 14.36
C ALA A 490 -7.59 12.22 15.61
N LYS A 491 -8.59 12.35 16.50
CA LYS A 491 -8.75 11.47 17.68
C LYS A 491 -9.05 10.04 17.24
N ALA A 492 -9.99 9.85 16.31
CA ALA A 492 -10.33 8.53 15.78
C ALA A 492 -9.15 7.89 15.03
N LEU A 493 -8.47 8.65 14.15
CA LEU A 493 -7.32 8.16 13.39
C LEU A 493 -6.15 7.76 14.29
N ARG A 494 -5.84 8.55 15.32
CA ARG A 494 -4.79 8.21 16.29
C ARG A 494 -5.14 6.94 17.06
N ALA A 495 -6.40 6.79 17.48
CA ALA A 495 -6.85 5.59 18.19
C ALA A 495 -6.84 4.35 17.27
N LYS A 496 -7.23 4.48 15.99
CA LYS A 496 -7.11 3.41 14.99
C LYS A 496 -5.65 3.00 14.78
N LYS A 497 -4.74 3.97 14.66
CA LYS A 497 -3.30 3.71 14.53
C LYS A 497 -2.75 2.93 15.73
N GLU A 498 -3.07 3.37 16.95
CA GLU A 498 -2.69 2.70 18.20
C GLU A 498 -3.24 1.26 18.24
N MET A 499 -4.47 1.04 17.77
CA MET A 499 -5.08 -0.28 17.68
C MET A 499 -4.36 -1.20 16.69
N VAL A 500 -3.97 -0.68 15.52
CA VAL A 500 -3.24 -1.43 14.50
C VAL A 500 -1.84 -1.80 15.00
N GLU A 501 -1.10 -0.83 15.54
CA GLU A 501 0.27 -1.02 16.05
C GLU A 501 0.35 -2.12 17.11
N ALA A 502 -0.61 -2.14 18.05
CA ALA A 502 -0.65 -3.16 19.11
C ALA A 502 -0.94 -4.58 18.57
N ASN A 503 -1.54 -4.70 17.38
CA ASN A 503 -1.97 -5.97 16.78
C ASN A 503 -1.11 -6.46 15.61
N LEU A 504 -0.01 -5.77 15.27
CA LEU A 504 0.88 -6.18 14.18
C LEU A 504 1.44 -7.61 14.36
N ARG A 505 1.69 -8.05 15.60
CA ARG A 505 2.16 -9.41 15.91
C ARG A 505 1.17 -10.50 15.50
N LEU A 506 -0.13 -10.21 15.56
CA LEU A 506 -1.19 -11.13 15.13
C LEU A 506 -1.12 -11.37 13.61
N VAL A 507 -0.82 -10.33 12.83
CA VAL A 507 -0.65 -10.45 11.37
C VAL A 507 0.49 -11.41 11.05
N ILE A 508 1.61 -11.27 11.75
CA ILE A 508 2.80 -12.10 11.54
C ILE A 508 2.52 -13.57 11.88
N SER A 509 1.84 -13.85 13.00
CA SER A 509 1.51 -15.23 13.37
C SER A 509 0.57 -15.91 12.37
N ILE A 510 -0.29 -15.14 11.70
CA ILE A 510 -1.15 -15.64 10.62
C ILE A 510 -0.33 -15.80 9.32
N ALA A 511 0.43 -14.79 8.93
CA ALA A 511 1.21 -14.76 7.69
C ALA A 511 2.27 -15.87 7.61
N LYS A 512 2.86 -16.27 8.75
CA LYS A 512 3.81 -17.38 8.83
C LYS A 512 3.28 -18.68 8.20
N LYS A 513 1.98 -18.96 8.29
CA LYS A 513 1.32 -20.16 7.72
C LYS A 513 1.24 -20.16 6.19
N TYR A 514 1.47 -19.00 5.57
CA TYR A 514 1.39 -18.80 4.13
C TYR A 514 2.76 -18.52 3.49
N THR A 515 3.84 -18.68 4.26
CA THR A 515 5.20 -18.69 3.73
C THR A 515 5.35 -19.79 2.68
N ASN A 516 6.20 -19.56 1.67
CA ASN A 516 6.46 -20.51 0.57
C ASN A 516 5.30 -20.78 -0.40
N ARG A 517 4.30 -19.88 -0.49
CA ARG A 517 3.20 -19.96 -1.47
C ARG A 517 3.40 -19.07 -2.71
N GLY A 518 4.66 -18.71 -3.01
CA GLY A 518 5.04 -17.90 -4.18
C GLY A 518 5.12 -16.38 -3.94
N LEU A 519 4.76 -15.89 -2.75
CA LEU A 519 4.91 -14.49 -2.37
C LEU A 519 5.91 -14.33 -1.21
N GLN A 520 6.68 -13.23 -1.21
CA GLN A 520 7.64 -12.95 -0.15
C GLN A 520 6.95 -12.72 1.19
N PHE A 521 7.63 -13.05 2.29
CA PHE A 521 7.07 -12.90 3.63
C PHE A 521 6.69 -11.46 3.99
N LEU A 522 7.47 -10.47 3.56
CA LEU A 522 7.16 -9.05 3.77
C LEU A 522 5.86 -8.65 3.10
N ASP A 523 5.64 -9.08 1.86
CA ASP A 523 4.44 -8.77 1.09
C ASP A 523 3.20 -9.39 1.74
N LEU A 524 3.31 -10.64 2.23
CA LEU A 524 2.25 -11.29 3.01
C LEU A 524 1.90 -10.50 4.27
N ILE A 525 2.92 -9.98 4.99
CA ILE A 525 2.70 -9.13 6.17
C ILE A 525 2.01 -7.83 5.77
N GLN A 526 2.43 -7.16 4.69
CA GLN A 526 1.82 -5.89 4.27
C GLN A 526 0.36 -6.07 3.87
N GLU A 527 0.03 -7.11 3.13
CA GLU A 527 -1.35 -7.42 2.74
C GLU A 527 -2.20 -7.81 3.96
N GLY A 528 -1.61 -8.56 4.90
CA GLY A 528 -2.21 -8.83 6.19
C GLY A 528 -2.46 -7.57 7.02
N ASN A 529 -1.54 -6.61 7.02
CA ASN A 529 -1.69 -5.31 7.69
C ASN A 529 -2.83 -4.49 7.07
N ILE A 530 -3.00 -4.52 5.75
CA ILE A 530 -4.14 -3.90 5.07
C ILE A 530 -5.45 -4.58 5.49
N GLY A 531 -5.45 -5.91 5.61
CA GLY A 531 -6.58 -6.67 6.17
C GLY A 531 -6.90 -6.27 7.61
N LEU A 532 -5.88 -6.12 8.46
CA LEU A 532 -6.01 -5.67 9.84
C LEU A 532 -6.60 -4.26 9.94
N MET A 533 -6.15 -3.32 9.10
CA MET A 533 -6.71 -1.97 9.05
C MET A 533 -8.21 -1.98 8.74
N LYS A 534 -8.64 -2.80 7.77
CA LYS A 534 -10.07 -2.99 7.44
C LYS A 534 -10.85 -3.61 8.60
N ALA A 535 -10.24 -4.53 9.35
CA ALA A 535 -10.85 -5.11 10.54
C ALA A 535 -11.05 -4.07 11.64
N VAL A 536 -10.05 -3.21 11.90
CA VAL A 536 -10.15 -2.12 12.88
C VAL A 536 -11.26 -1.13 12.52
N ASP A 537 -11.44 -0.82 11.23
CA ASP A 537 -12.48 0.11 10.78
C ASP A 537 -13.90 -0.40 11.02
N LYS A 538 -14.11 -1.72 11.00
CA LYS A 538 -15.43 -2.37 11.13
C LYS A 538 -15.65 -3.09 12.46
N PHE A 539 -14.71 -2.96 13.39
CA PHE A 539 -14.79 -3.68 14.65
C PHE A 539 -15.85 -3.09 15.57
N GLU A 540 -16.78 -3.95 16.01
CA GLU A 540 -17.86 -3.59 16.92
C GLU A 540 -17.67 -4.30 18.26
N TYR A 541 -17.26 -3.55 19.29
CA TYR A 541 -17.00 -4.12 20.62
C TYR A 541 -18.29 -4.52 21.36
N ARG A 542 -19.46 -3.99 20.94
CA ARG A 542 -20.77 -4.25 21.57
C ARG A 542 -21.20 -5.72 21.46
N ARG A 543 -20.75 -6.42 20.40
CA ARG A 543 -20.97 -7.87 20.22
C ARG A 543 -20.25 -8.75 21.23
N GLY A 544 -19.32 -8.21 22.02
CA GLY A 544 -18.66 -8.93 23.12
C GLY A 544 -17.49 -9.86 22.72
N TYR A 545 -17.31 -10.16 21.43
CA TYR A 545 -16.19 -10.95 20.93
C TYR A 545 -14.84 -10.21 21.04
N LYS A 546 -13.74 -10.96 21.15
CA LYS A 546 -12.38 -10.42 21.16
C LYS A 546 -12.01 -9.88 19.77
N PHE A 547 -11.17 -8.84 19.74
CA PHE A 547 -10.73 -8.27 18.46
C PHE A 547 -9.96 -9.29 17.61
N SER A 548 -9.09 -10.10 18.21
CA SER A 548 -8.27 -11.09 17.50
C SER A 548 -9.11 -12.10 16.70
N THR A 549 -10.26 -12.54 17.24
CA THR A 549 -11.18 -13.47 16.57
C THR A 549 -11.73 -12.85 15.28
N TYR A 550 -12.16 -11.59 15.34
CA TYR A 550 -12.67 -10.86 14.19
C TYR A 550 -11.57 -10.51 13.18
N ALA A 551 -10.43 -10.02 13.66
CA ALA A 551 -9.32 -9.60 12.81
C ALA A 551 -8.71 -10.77 12.03
N THR A 552 -8.68 -11.97 12.60
CA THR A 552 -8.12 -13.17 11.94
C THR A 552 -8.79 -13.45 10.60
N TRP A 553 -10.12 -13.28 10.51
CA TRP A 553 -10.86 -13.46 9.25
C TRP A 553 -10.41 -12.47 8.17
N TRP A 554 -10.35 -11.17 8.49
CA TRP A 554 -9.95 -10.13 7.54
C TRP A 554 -8.48 -10.24 7.12
N ILE A 555 -7.59 -10.60 8.05
CA ILE A 555 -6.17 -10.81 7.77
C ILE A 555 -6.01 -12.01 6.84
N ARG A 556 -6.64 -13.15 7.17
CA ARG A 556 -6.60 -14.36 6.33
C ARG A 556 -7.15 -14.08 4.93
N GLN A 557 -8.31 -13.42 4.85
CA GLN A 557 -8.92 -13.10 3.57
C GLN A 557 -8.03 -12.20 2.70
N ALA A 558 -7.38 -11.20 3.29
CA ALA A 558 -6.47 -10.31 2.57
C ALA A 558 -5.23 -11.07 2.05
N ILE A 559 -4.62 -11.90 2.89
CA ILE A 559 -3.45 -12.70 2.53
C ILE A 559 -3.79 -13.71 1.43
N THR A 560 -4.83 -14.52 1.62
CA THR A 560 -5.26 -15.54 0.62
C THR A 560 -5.60 -14.89 -0.72
N ARG A 561 -6.28 -13.73 -0.69
CA ARG A 561 -6.60 -12.98 -1.91
C ARG A 561 -5.35 -12.44 -2.59
N SER A 562 -4.39 -11.89 -1.85
CA SER A 562 -3.15 -11.38 -2.43
C SER A 562 -2.31 -12.49 -3.07
N ILE A 563 -2.20 -13.65 -2.42
CA ILE A 563 -1.54 -14.82 -3.00
C ILE A 563 -2.20 -15.22 -4.31
N ALA A 564 -3.54 -15.28 -4.35
CA ALA A 564 -4.26 -15.61 -5.55
C ALA A 564 -4.07 -14.55 -6.67
N ASP A 565 -3.98 -13.28 -6.30
CA ASP A 565 -3.94 -12.17 -7.25
C ASP A 565 -2.52 -11.88 -7.80
N GLN A 566 -1.46 -12.11 -7.01
CA GLN A 566 -0.10 -11.62 -7.28
C GLN A 566 0.99 -12.71 -7.29
N ALA A 567 0.80 -13.88 -6.66
CA ALA A 567 1.90 -14.84 -6.47
C ALA A 567 2.39 -15.53 -7.76
N ARG A 568 1.64 -15.44 -8.87
CA ARG A 568 1.99 -16.07 -10.15
C ARG A 568 2.37 -15.04 -11.19
N THR A 569 3.38 -15.37 -12.01
CA THR A 569 3.80 -14.55 -13.17
C THR A 569 2.65 -14.30 -14.15
N ILE A 570 1.81 -15.33 -14.38
CA ILE A 570 0.60 -15.22 -15.20
C ILE A 570 -0.60 -15.22 -14.27
N ARG A 571 -1.38 -14.12 -14.31
CA ARG A 571 -2.50 -13.90 -13.39
C ARG A 571 -3.65 -14.91 -13.59
N ILE A 572 -3.88 -15.65 -12.51
CA ILE A 572 -5.00 -16.53 -12.17
C ILE A 572 -6.32 -15.84 -11.73
N PRO A 573 -7.52 -15.93 -12.35
CA PRO A 573 -8.73 -15.51 -11.63
C PRO A 573 -8.94 -16.33 -10.34
N VAL A 574 -9.38 -15.69 -9.24
CA VAL A 574 -9.45 -16.32 -7.89
C VAL A 574 -10.25 -17.63 -7.88
N HIS A 575 -11.43 -17.66 -8.50
CA HIS A 575 -12.26 -18.87 -8.58
C HIS A 575 -11.54 -20.05 -9.27
N MET A 576 -10.65 -19.78 -10.23
CA MET A 576 -9.87 -20.84 -10.87
C MET A 576 -8.78 -21.37 -9.92
N ILE A 577 -8.19 -20.51 -9.08
CA ILE A 577 -7.21 -20.91 -8.06
C ILE A 577 -7.89 -21.75 -6.98
N GLU A 578 -9.10 -21.38 -6.54
CA GLU A 578 -9.93 -22.21 -5.65
C GLU A 578 -10.17 -23.60 -6.25
N THR A 579 -10.51 -23.69 -7.53
CA THR A 579 -10.67 -25.00 -8.20
C THR A 579 -9.37 -25.80 -8.26
N ILE A 580 -8.21 -25.15 -8.45
CA ILE A 580 -6.89 -25.81 -8.44
C ILE A 580 -6.57 -26.33 -7.04
N ASN A 581 -6.81 -25.54 -5.99
CA ASN A 581 -6.57 -25.96 -4.62
C ASN A 581 -7.49 -27.12 -4.21
N LYS A 582 -8.77 -27.06 -4.60
CA LYS A 582 -9.72 -28.16 -4.40
C LYS A 582 -9.27 -29.43 -5.11
N LEU A 583 -8.78 -29.30 -6.34
CA LEU A 583 -8.20 -30.41 -7.10
C LEU A 583 -6.97 -30.99 -6.39
N ASN A 584 -6.03 -30.15 -5.94
CA ASN A 584 -4.82 -30.59 -5.23
C ASN A 584 -5.15 -31.29 -3.89
N ARG A 585 -6.15 -30.79 -3.16
CA ARG A 585 -6.63 -31.43 -1.92
C ARG A 585 -7.18 -32.82 -2.18
N ILE A 586 -8.09 -32.95 -3.14
CA ILE A 586 -8.66 -34.26 -3.52
C ILE A 586 -7.59 -35.17 -4.10
N SER A 587 -6.67 -34.64 -4.90
CA SER A 587 -5.57 -35.41 -5.46
C SER A 587 -4.67 -36.01 -4.37
N ARG A 588 -4.37 -35.26 -3.31
CA ARG A 588 -3.62 -35.76 -2.15
C ARG A 588 -4.41 -36.80 -1.37
N GLN A 589 -5.71 -36.57 -1.15
CA GLN A 589 -6.58 -37.55 -0.50
C GLN A 589 -6.62 -38.88 -1.27
N VAL A 590 -6.81 -38.84 -2.59
CA VAL A 590 -6.84 -40.05 -3.42
C VAL A 590 -5.46 -40.72 -3.46
N LEU A 591 -4.38 -39.94 -3.46
CA LEU A 591 -3.02 -40.49 -3.38
C LEU A 591 -2.79 -41.23 -2.05
N GLN A 592 -3.34 -40.72 -0.95
CA GLN A 592 -3.29 -41.39 0.36
C GLN A 592 -4.17 -42.64 0.42
N GLU A 593 -5.36 -42.62 -0.19
CA GLU A 593 -6.29 -43.75 -0.23
C GLU A 593 -5.80 -44.88 -1.15
N MET A 594 -5.24 -44.55 -2.32
CA MET A 594 -4.91 -45.48 -3.40
C MET A 594 -3.42 -45.81 -3.50
N GLY A 595 -2.54 -45.03 -2.86
CA GLY A 595 -1.08 -45.18 -2.93
C GLY A 595 -0.46 -44.86 -4.30
N ARG A 596 -1.21 -44.25 -5.23
CA ARG A 596 -0.75 -43.82 -6.55
C ARG A 596 -1.36 -42.47 -6.95
N GLU A 597 -0.73 -41.78 -7.89
CA GLU A 597 -1.30 -40.56 -8.46
C GLU A 597 -2.66 -40.85 -9.14
N PRO A 598 -3.66 -39.97 -8.94
CA PRO A 598 -4.99 -40.14 -9.50
C PRO A 598 -5.02 -39.81 -10.99
N THR A 599 -5.85 -40.53 -11.74
CA THR A 599 -6.09 -40.21 -13.14
C THR A 599 -7.07 -39.03 -13.28
N PRO A 600 -7.03 -38.26 -14.39
CA PRO A 600 -7.99 -37.17 -14.62
C PRO A 600 -9.46 -37.63 -14.61
N GLU A 601 -9.72 -38.87 -15.02
CA GLU A 601 -11.06 -39.50 -14.98
C GLU A 601 -11.55 -39.70 -13.54
N GLU A 602 -10.69 -40.21 -12.66
CA GLU A 602 -11.02 -40.41 -11.24
C GLU A 602 -11.25 -39.07 -10.53
N LEU A 603 -10.40 -38.08 -10.81
CA LEU A 603 -10.56 -36.72 -10.29
C LEU A 603 -11.87 -36.09 -10.77
N ALA A 604 -12.26 -36.29 -12.02
CA ALA A 604 -13.50 -35.78 -12.59
C ALA A 604 -14.74 -36.31 -11.85
N VAL A 605 -14.77 -37.62 -11.56
CA VAL A 605 -15.85 -38.25 -10.79
C VAL A 605 -15.88 -37.72 -9.35
N ARG A 606 -14.72 -37.61 -8.68
CA ARG A 606 -14.64 -37.16 -7.29
C ARG A 606 -14.96 -35.67 -7.13
N MET A 607 -14.68 -34.85 -8.14
CA MET A 607 -14.93 -33.41 -8.17
C MET A 607 -16.31 -33.04 -8.74
N GLU A 608 -17.07 -34.00 -9.27
CA GLU A 608 -18.34 -33.76 -9.97
C GLU A 608 -18.21 -32.78 -11.14
N MET A 609 -17.08 -32.84 -11.87
CA MET A 609 -16.81 -31.98 -13.02
C MET A 609 -16.48 -32.81 -14.27
N PRO A 610 -16.76 -32.30 -15.48
CA PRO A 610 -16.36 -32.98 -16.71
C PRO A 610 -14.84 -33.14 -16.80
N GLU A 611 -14.38 -34.29 -17.29
CA GLU A 611 -12.95 -34.62 -17.43
C GLU A 611 -12.17 -33.58 -18.25
N ASP A 612 -12.76 -33.10 -19.35
CA ASP A 612 -12.16 -32.04 -20.18
C ASP A 612 -11.84 -30.77 -19.38
N LYS A 613 -12.68 -30.44 -18.40
CA LYS A 613 -12.48 -29.28 -17.54
C LYS A 613 -11.33 -29.54 -16.56
N VAL A 614 -11.24 -30.72 -15.97
CA VAL A 614 -10.14 -31.14 -15.09
C VAL A 614 -8.80 -31.10 -15.84
N ARG A 615 -8.74 -31.64 -17.07
CA ARG A 615 -7.54 -31.59 -17.92
C ARG A 615 -7.10 -30.16 -18.23
N LYS A 616 -8.05 -29.25 -18.49
CA LYS A 616 -7.76 -27.81 -18.69
C LYS A 616 -7.22 -27.15 -17.41
N VAL A 617 -7.82 -27.45 -16.26
CA VAL A 617 -7.37 -26.93 -14.95
C VAL A 617 -5.94 -27.40 -14.65
N LEU A 618 -5.65 -28.69 -14.85
CA LEU A 618 -4.29 -29.25 -14.69
C LEU A 618 -3.27 -28.59 -15.62
N LYS A 619 -3.68 -28.23 -16.84
CA LYS A 619 -2.81 -27.50 -17.79
C LYS A 619 -2.53 -26.06 -17.34
N ILE A 620 -3.52 -25.38 -16.76
CA ILE A 620 -3.41 -24.01 -16.25
C ILE A 620 -2.61 -23.95 -14.94
N ALA A 621 -2.66 -25.01 -14.12
CA ALA A 621 -1.98 -25.07 -12.83
C ALA A 621 -0.45 -25.04 -12.92
N LYS A 622 0.13 -25.39 -14.08
CA LYS A 622 1.58 -25.43 -14.30
C LYS A 622 2.19 -24.03 -14.27
N GLU A 623 3.32 -23.91 -13.59
CA GLU A 623 4.09 -22.66 -13.51
C GLU A 623 5.10 -22.56 -14.66
N PRO A 624 5.38 -21.36 -15.18
CA PRO A 624 6.42 -21.15 -16.17
C PRO A 624 7.81 -21.45 -15.57
N ILE A 625 8.69 -22.02 -16.37
CA ILE A 625 10.07 -22.34 -15.98
C ILE A 625 10.98 -21.17 -16.41
N SER A 626 12.05 -20.93 -15.65
CA SER A 626 13.05 -19.93 -16.02
C SER A 626 13.80 -20.35 -17.29
N MET A 627 14.12 -19.39 -18.17
CA MET A 627 15.00 -19.65 -19.31
C MET A 627 16.44 -19.94 -18.88
N GLU A 628 16.83 -19.46 -17.71
CA GLU A 628 18.15 -19.66 -17.09
C GLU A 628 18.23 -20.98 -16.32
N THR A 629 17.23 -21.86 -16.41
CA THR A 629 17.35 -23.19 -15.80
C THR A 629 18.40 -23.99 -16.57
N PRO A 630 19.50 -24.42 -15.92
CA PRO A 630 20.56 -25.17 -16.58
C PRO A 630 20.01 -26.54 -17.04
N ILE A 631 20.50 -27.03 -18.18
CA ILE A 631 20.05 -28.29 -18.75
C ILE A 631 21.24 -29.23 -19.01
N GLY A 632 21.24 -30.38 -18.34
CA GLY A 632 22.34 -31.35 -18.38
C GLY A 632 23.41 -31.07 -17.32
N ASP A 633 24.56 -31.75 -17.45
CA ASP A 633 25.74 -31.57 -16.58
C ASP A 633 26.70 -30.49 -17.10
N ASP A 634 26.46 -29.95 -18.31
CA ASP A 634 27.27 -28.88 -18.88
C ASP A 634 26.84 -27.54 -18.29
N GLU A 635 27.71 -26.91 -17.48
CA GLU A 635 27.42 -25.67 -16.73
C GLU A 635 27.02 -24.47 -17.62
N ASP A 636 27.35 -24.50 -18.92
CA ASP A 636 27.08 -23.41 -19.86
C ASP A 636 25.73 -23.51 -20.60
N SER A 637 25.06 -24.67 -20.58
CA SER A 637 23.84 -24.88 -21.38
C SER A 637 22.58 -24.53 -20.58
N HIS A 638 21.83 -23.53 -21.04
CA HIS A 638 20.59 -23.10 -20.41
C HIS A 638 19.38 -23.46 -21.27
N LEU A 639 18.19 -23.60 -20.67
CA LEU A 639 16.95 -23.91 -21.40
C LEU A 639 16.66 -22.89 -22.51
N GLY A 640 17.02 -21.62 -22.29
CA GLY A 640 16.86 -20.53 -23.26
C GLY A 640 17.59 -20.75 -24.58
N ASP A 641 18.72 -21.45 -24.58
CA ASP A 641 19.52 -21.69 -25.79
C ASP A 641 18.83 -22.62 -26.79
N PHE A 642 17.84 -23.40 -26.31
CA PHE A 642 17.08 -24.35 -27.12
C PHE A 642 15.77 -23.79 -27.67
N ILE A 643 15.41 -22.55 -27.33
CA ILE A 643 14.17 -21.93 -27.77
C ILE A 643 14.40 -21.25 -29.12
N GLU A 644 13.88 -21.84 -30.20
CA GLU A 644 13.96 -21.25 -31.54
C GLU A 644 12.99 -20.05 -31.72
N ASP A 645 13.41 -19.07 -32.53
CA ASP A 645 12.53 -17.97 -32.94
C ASP A 645 11.72 -18.35 -34.19
N ALA A 646 10.44 -18.69 -33.98
CA ALA A 646 9.52 -19.08 -35.04
C ALA A 646 9.05 -17.91 -35.94
N TYR A 647 9.31 -16.65 -35.57
CA TYR A 647 8.88 -15.49 -36.37
C TYR A 647 9.91 -15.08 -37.42
N VAL A 648 11.16 -15.51 -37.28
CA VAL A 648 12.21 -15.24 -38.26
C VAL A 648 11.98 -16.11 -39.48
N THR A 649 11.77 -15.46 -40.62
CA THR A 649 11.66 -16.17 -41.90
C THR A 649 13.02 -16.79 -42.24
N SER A 650 13.04 -18.09 -42.49
CA SER A 650 14.28 -18.76 -42.86
C SER A 650 14.86 -18.15 -44.15
N PRO A 651 16.20 -18.05 -44.30
CA PRO A 651 16.80 -17.61 -45.55
C PRO A 651 16.35 -18.45 -46.76
N ILE A 652 16.04 -19.73 -46.54
CA ILE A 652 15.50 -20.59 -47.60
C ILE A 652 14.09 -20.16 -48.02
N ASP A 653 13.21 -19.87 -47.06
CA ASP A 653 11.84 -19.41 -47.31
C ASP A 653 11.82 -18.02 -47.96
N SER A 654 12.76 -17.18 -47.56
CA SER A 654 12.97 -15.86 -48.20
C SER A 654 13.42 -16.02 -49.66
N ALA A 655 14.34 -16.96 -49.92
CA ALA A 655 14.80 -17.24 -51.28
C ALA A 655 13.72 -17.90 -52.14
N THR A 656 12.89 -18.80 -51.59
CA THR A 656 11.76 -19.40 -52.32
C THR A 656 10.69 -18.35 -52.62
N PHE A 657 10.40 -17.44 -51.70
CA PHE A 657 9.44 -16.36 -51.92
C PHE A 657 9.91 -15.36 -52.99
N GLU A 658 11.18 -14.95 -52.94
CA GLU A 658 11.73 -14.07 -53.99
C GLU A 658 11.86 -14.81 -55.33
N GLY A 659 12.19 -16.10 -55.32
CA GLY A 659 12.17 -16.96 -56.51
C GLY A 659 10.77 -17.10 -57.12
N LEU A 660 9.75 -17.27 -56.29
CA LEU A 660 8.35 -17.28 -56.72
C LEU A 660 7.94 -15.93 -57.32
N ARG A 661 8.38 -14.82 -56.70
CA ARG A 661 8.14 -13.46 -57.21
C ARG A 661 8.77 -13.25 -58.58
N GLU A 662 10.01 -13.68 -58.78
CA GLU A 662 10.67 -13.59 -60.09
C GLU A 662 9.98 -14.47 -61.14
N ALA A 663 9.67 -15.73 -60.79
CA ALA A 663 8.99 -16.66 -61.69
C ALA A 663 7.59 -16.15 -62.10
N THR A 664 6.83 -15.61 -61.15
CA THR A 664 5.51 -14.99 -61.44
C THR A 664 5.67 -13.76 -62.34
N GLN A 665 6.70 -12.93 -62.13
CA GLN A 665 6.98 -11.78 -62.99
C GLN A 665 7.31 -12.20 -64.43
N GLN A 666 8.16 -13.22 -64.62
CA GLN A 666 8.52 -13.76 -65.92
C GLN A 666 7.30 -14.35 -66.66
N VAL A 667 6.46 -15.13 -65.95
CA VAL A 667 5.25 -15.73 -66.52
C VAL A 667 4.21 -14.68 -66.91
N LEU A 668 4.06 -13.61 -66.11
CA LEU A 668 3.20 -12.47 -66.44
C LEU A 668 3.70 -11.68 -67.65
N ALA A 669 5.01 -11.59 -67.87
CA ALA A 669 5.59 -10.95 -69.06
C ALA A 669 5.24 -11.68 -70.36
N GLY A 670 4.96 -12.99 -70.30
CA GLY A 670 4.49 -13.80 -71.44
C GLY A 670 2.99 -13.65 -71.78
N LEU A 671 2.24 -12.82 -71.05
CA LEU A 671 0.87 -12.43 -71.39
C LEU A 671 0.84 -11.16 -72.24
N THR A 672 -0.31 -10.86 -72.84
CA THR A 672 -0.47 -9.55 -73.50
C THR A 672 -0.39 -8.42 -72.45
N PRO A 673 0.14 -7.23 -72.78
CA PRO A 673 0.31 -6.14 -71.81
C PRO A 673 -0.97 -5.78 -71.06
N ARG A 674 -2.13 -5.91 -71.73
CA ARG A 674 -3.46 -5.67 -71.15
C ARG A 674 -3.88 -6.76 -70.16
N GLU A 675 -3.60 -8.03 -70.45
CA GLU A 675 -3.89 -9.16 -69.55
C GLU A 675 -2.98 -9.14 -68.31
N ALA A 676 -1.67 -8.88 -68.50
CA ALA A 676 -0.69 -8.80 -67.42
C ALA A 676 -1.02 -7.66 -66.43
N LYS A 677 -1.36 -6.47 -66.95
CA LYS A 677 -1.70 -5.32 -66.11
C LYS A 677 -3.03 -5.51 -65.35
N VAL A 678 -4.02 -6.18 -65.93
CA VAL A 678 -5.26 -6.55 -65.20
C VAL A 678 -4.94 -7.49 -64.03
N LEU A 679 -4.09 -8.51 -64.23
CA LEU A 679 -3.71 -9.42 -63.14
C LEU A 679 -2.86 -8.74 -62.06
N ARG A 680 -1.88 -7.91 -62.44
CA ARG A 680 -1.05 -7.16 -61.47
C ARG A 680 -1.89 -6.27 -60.56
N MET A 681 -2.80 -5.48 -61.15
CA MET A 681 -3.66 -4.58 -60.38
C MET A 681 -4.70 -5.35 -59.55
N ARG A 682 -5.20 -6.49 -60.05
CA ARG A 682 -6.22 -7.27 -59.34
C ARG A 682 -5.68 -8.00 -58.12
N PHE A 683 -4.47 -8.54 -58.20
CA PHE A 683 -3.84 -9.32 -57.12
C PHE A 683 -2.78 -8.52 -56.33
N GLY A 684 -2.56 -7.24 -56.67
CA GLY A 684 -1.57 -6.39 -55.98
C GLY A 684 -0.11 -6.77 -56.28
N ILE A 685 0.16 -7.47 -57.40
CA ILE A 685 1.53 -7.88 -57.74
C ILE A 685 2.29 -6.64 -58.22
N GLU A 686 3.41 -6.32 -57.55
CA GLU A 686 4.20 -5.08 -57.72
C GLU A 686 3.44 -3.79 -57.36
N MET A 687 2.35 -3.89 -56.59
CA MET A 687 1.58 -2.74 -56.13
C MET A 687 1.34 -2.82 -54.63
N ASN A 688 1.17 -1.67 -53.99
CA ASN A 688 0.96 -1.62 -52.55
C ASN A 688 -0.41 -2.19 -52.13
N THR A 689 -1.39 -2.22 -53.05
CA THR A 689 -2.75 -2.68 -52.78
C THR A 689 -3.33 -3.41 -53.99
N ASP A 690 -4.21 -4.38 -53.71
CA ASP A 690 -5.09 -4.97 -54.70
C ASP A 690 -6.22 -3.99 -55.07
N HIS A 691 -6.67 -4.05 -56.33
CA HIS A 691 -7.76 -3.22 -56.83
C HIS A 691 -8.98 -4.08 -57.14
N THR A 692 -10.17 -3.51 -56.94
CA THR A 692 -11.41 -4.21 -57.29
C THR A 692 -11.62 -4.26 -58.81
N LEU A 693 -12.44 -5.20 -59.29
CA LEU A 693 -12.76 -5.32 -60.73
C LEU A 693 -13.37 -4.03 -61.31
N GLU A 694 -14.05 -3.24 -60.49
CA GLU A 694 -14.65 -1.97 -60.89
C GLU A 694 -13.60 -0.86 -61.00
N GLU A 695 -12.67 -0.76 -60.04
CA GLU A 695 -11.54 0.17 -60.08
C GLU A 695 -10.61 -0.11 -61.27
N VAL A 696 -10.30 -1.40 -61.51
CA VAL A 696 -9.53 -1.82 -62.69
C VAL A 696 -10.30 -1.47 -63.97
N GLY A 697 -11.63 -1.63 -63.97
CA GLY A 697 -12.50 -1.25 -65.09
C GLY A 697 -12.41 0.24 -65.43
N LYS A 698 -12.44 1.10 -64.40
CA LYS A 698 -12.28 2.56 -64.55
C LYS A 698 -10.94 2.94 -65.17
N GLN A 699 -9.84 2.26 -64.83
CA GLN A 699 -8.51 2.59 -65.39
C GLN A 699 -8.33 2.16 -66.86
N PHE A 700 -9.08 1.17 -67.34
CA PHE A 700 -9.03 0.71 -68.72
C PHE A 700 -10.18 1.22 -69.59
N ASP A 701 -11.05 2.09 -69.04
CA ASP A 701 -12.30 2.54 -69.66
C ASP A 701 -13.17 1.37 -70.16
N VAL A 702 -13.35 0.35 -69.32
CA VAL A 702 -14.17 -0.83 -69.64
C VAL A 702 -15.08 -1.21 -68.49
N THR A 703 -16.17 -1.89 -68.83
CA THR A 703 -17.11 -2.41 -67.83
C THR A 703 -16.43 -3.46 -66.92
N ARG A 704 -16.88 -3.53 -65.66
CA ARG A 704 -16.48 -4.54 -64.68
C ARG A 704 -16.49 -5.96 -65.24
N GLU A 705 -17.56 -6.32 -65.95
CA GLU A 705 -17.71 -7.67 -66.54
C GLU A 705 -16.65 -7.95 -67.61
N ARG A 706 -16.22 -6.92 -68.34
CA ARG A 706 -15.16 -7.10 -69.33
C ARG A 706 -13.79 -7.35 -68.69
N ILE A 707 -13.49 -6.71 -67.55
CA ILE A 707 -12.29 -7.02 -66.78
C ILE A 707 -12.30 -8.46 -66.26
N ARG A 708 -13.44 -8.93 -65.72
CA ARG A 708 -13.62 -10.33 -65.30
C ARG A 708 -13.36 -11.33 -66.43
N GLN A 709 -13.83 -11.03 -67.64
CA GLN A 709 -13.56 -11.86 -68.82
C GLN A 709 -12.06 -11.88 -69.19
N ILE A 710 -11.38 -10.73 -69.11
CA ILE A 710 -9.94 -10.63 -69.38
C ILE A 710 -9.14 -11.42 -68.33
N GLU A 711 -9.49 -11.30 -67.06
CA GLU A 711 -8.90 -12.07 -65.96
C GLU A 711 -9.07 -13.57 -66.16
N ALA A 712 -10.30 -14.04 -66.38
CA ALA A 712 -10.58 -15.47 -66.60
C ALA A 712 -9.83 -16.01 -67.82
N LYS A 713 -9.73 -15.22 -68.89
CA LYS A 713 -8.95 -15.56 -70.09
C LYS A 713 -7.45 -15.63 -69.79
N ALA A 714 -6.91 -14.68 -69.03
CA ALA A 714 -5.51 -14.66 -68.62
C ALA A 714 -5.17 -15.87 -67.74
N LEU A 715 -5.98 -16.17 -66.72
CA LEU A 715 -5.82 -17.35 -65.87
C LEU A 715 -5.94 -18.66 -66.67
N ARG A 716 -6.81 -18.72 -67.68
CA ARG A 716 -6.90 -19.89 -68.57
C ARG A 716 -5.63 -20.08 -69.41
N LYS A 717 -4.99 -18.99 -69.86
CA LYS A 717 -3.70 -19.05 -70.56
C LYS A 717 -2.56 -19.47 -69.63
N LEU A 718 -2.55 -18.95 -68.41
CA LEU A 718 -1.55 -19.31 -67.40
C LEU A 718 -1.64 -20.77 -66.96
N ARG A 719 -2.84 -21.37 -67.00
CA ARG A 719 -3.07 -22.80 -66.74
C ARG A 719 -2.52 -23.76 -67.80
N HIS A 720 -2.07 -23.27 -68.95
CA HIS A 720 -1.51 -24.14 -69.98
C HIS A 720 -0.20 -24.80 -69.47
N PRO A 721 0.01 -26.12 -69.65
CA PRO A 721 1.13 -26.85 -69.05
C PRO A 721 2.50 -26.20 -69.25
N SER A 722 2.76 -25.68 -70.45
CA SER A 722 4.02 -25.01 -70.80
C SER A 722 4.33 -23.74 -70.01
N ARG A 723 3.34 -23.14 -69.32
CA ARG A 723 3.51 -21.94 -68.48
C ARG A 723 3.34 -22.28 -67.00
N THR A 724 2.50 -23.27 -66.69
CA THR A 724 2.27 -23.76 -65.33
C THR A 724 3.49 -24.51 -64.78
N GLU A 725 4.27 -25.20 -65.61
CA GLU A 725 5.40 -26.04 -65.18
C GLU A 725 6.37 -25.30 -64.25
N HIS A 726 6.74 -24.05 -64.59
CA HIS A 726 7.63 -23.22 -63.77
C HIS A 726 7.03 -22.72 -62.46
N LEU A 727 5.70 -22.57 -62.38
CA LEU A 727 5.02 -22.13 -61.15
C LEU A 727 4.60 -23.31 -60.27
N ARG A 728 4.48 -24.50 -60.85
CA ARG A 728 4.04 -25.71 -60.15
C ARG A 728 5.07 -26.19 -59.13
N SER A 729 6.36 -25.93 -59.36
CA SER A 729 7.44 -26.28 -58.43
C SER A 729 7.41 -25.50 -57.11
N PHE A 730 6.60 -24.45 -56.99
CA PHE A 730 6.45 -23.64 -55.77
C PHE A 730 5.19 -23.98 -54.95
N LEU A 731 4.45 -25.03 -55.34
CA LEU A 731 3.25 -25.51 -54.64
C LEU A 731 3.50 -26.71 -53.72
N ASP A 732 4.74 -27.22 -53.68
CA ASP A 732 5.16 -28.33 -52.85
C ASP A 732 5.63 -27.87 -51.46
#